data_AF-A0A833XMK3-F1
#
_entry.id   AF-A0A833XMK3-F1
#
_cell.length_a   1.000
_cell.length_b   1.000
_cell.length_c   1.000
_cell.angle_alpha   90.00
_cell.angle_beta   90.00
_cell.angle_gamma   90.00
#
_symmetry.space_group_name_H-M   'P 1'
#
loop_
_entity.id
_entity.type
_entity.pdbx_description
1 polymer ?
#
loop_
_entity_poly.entity_id
_entity_poly.type
_entity_poly.pdbx_seq_one_letter_code
_entity_poly.pdbx_strand_id
1 'polypeptide(L)'
;MVSPTSLPSSTLVLVFVLFAAAGVDFSFSTSIPPTKIGNGYRLISIENTPDGGILGLLQVIQKNQIYGPDIPQLQLFVKHEAQDRLRVHITDAEKQRWEVPYDLLPREQPPKLKQTIGKSRKSSITASEYSGPELIFSYTKDPFGFAVKRKSNGQTLFDSSSDASDPFGNLVFKDQYLEISTKLPKDASLYGLGENSQPHGIKLYPNDPYTLYTTDVSAINLNTDLYGSHPVYMDLRNDGGRPYAHAVLLLNSNGMDVFYRGTSLTYKVIGGVFDFYFFAGPTPLSVVDQYTSFVGRPAPMPYWSLGFHQCRWGYHNLSVLEDVVENYKKARIPLDVIWNDDDHMDGKKDFTLNPTNYPRPKLLAFLDKIHSIGMKYIVINDPGIAVNSSYGVYQRAIANDVFIKYEGEPFLAQVWPGAVNFPDFLNPKTVSWWGDEIHRFHELVPIDGLWIDMNEVSNFCSGKCKIPEGKQCPSGTGPGWICCLDCKNITKTRWDDPPYKINASGLQVPIGFKTIATSATHYNGILEYDAHSLYGFSQAVATHKALQGLEGKRPFILSRSTYVGSGKYAAHWTGDNKGTWEDLRYSISTVLNFGIFGVPMVGSDICGFYPAPTEELCNRWIEVGAFYPFSRDHANYYSPRQELYQWESVAKSARNALGMRYKLLPYLYTLNYEAHISGAPIARPLFFSFPSYTECYGLSTQFLLGSGLMVSPVLEQGKSEVKALFPPGSWYSLFNMTQIIASKEGRYVTLDAPLNVVNVHLYQNTILPMQQGGLISKEARMTPFSLVVTFPAGTTEGEAKGNLFLDEDELPDMKLGNGYSTYIDFYGTITKGNAKVWSEVQESTFALGRGWHIEKISVLGLDGSGEASSLEIDGNAVTGDSNIKMNITEQKFLEELDDGEDKKKIVMIEIKGLTVSVGKNFAISWKMGNKI
;
A
#
# COMPACT_ATOMS: atom_id res chain seq x y z
N MET A 1 57.72 59.21 -30.13
CA MET A 1 59.04 58.91 -30.71
C MET A 1 59.40 57.48 -30.34
N VAL A 2 59.57 56.64 -31.36
CA VAL A 2 60.53 55.53 -31.46
C VAL A 2 60.81 54.77 -30.16
N SER A 3 60.19 53.60 -30.03
CA SER A 3 60.79 52.42 -29.38
C SER A 3 62.09 52.06 -30.13
N PRO A 4 63.10 51.40 -29.53
CA PRO A 4 63.03 49.93 -29.59
C PRO A 4 63.77 49.12 -28.50
N THR A 5 63.32 47.85 -28.43
CA THR A 5 64.08 46.57 -28.26
C THR A 5 64.70 46.21 -26.90
N SER A 6 64.63 44.97 -26.40
CA SER A 6 64.26 43.66 -26.99
C SER A 6 64.20 42.53 -25.92
N LEU A 7 63.10 41.74 -25.91
CA LEU A 7 62.99 40.27 -26.17
C LEU A 7 63.13 39.33 -24.91
N PRO A 8 62.64 38.05 -24.92
CA PRO A 8 61.22 37.67 -24.79
C PRO A 8 60.92 36.37 -23.95
N SER A 9 59.62 36.04 -23.88
CA SER A 9 58.96 34.71 -23.79
C SER A 9 58.96 33.88 -22.49
N SER A 10 57.79 33.77 -21.85
CA SER A 10 56.94 32.56 -21.90
C SER A 10 55.52 32.88 -21.41
N THR A 11 54.53 32.38 -22.14
CA THR A 11 53.16 32.88 -22.25
C THR A 11 52.16 32.10 -21.40
N LEU A 12 51.32 32.85 -20.69
CA LEU A 12 49.99 32.48 -20.21
C LEU A 12 49.04 32.35 -21.42
N VAL A 13 48.21 31.31 -21.50
CA VAL A 13 47.13 31.21 -22.50
C VAL A 13 45.79 31.46 -21.82
N LEU A 14 45.17 32.58 -22.21
CA LEU A 14 43.75 32.91 -22.06
C LEU A 14 42.95 32.05 -23.06
N VAL A 15 41.85 31.43 -22.62
CA VAL A 15 40.85 30.83 -23.52
C VAL A 15 39.70 31.80 -23.71
N PHE A 16 39.49 32.18 -24.98
CA PHE A 16 38.39 33.02 -25.47
C PHE A 16 37.06 32.26 -25.47
N VAL A 17 36.01 32.96 -25.03
CA VAL A 17 34.60 32.60 -25.24
C VAL A 17 34.23 32.90 -26.69
N LEU A 18 33.79 31.89 -27.44
CA LEU A 18 33.20 32.02 -28.76
C LEU A 18 31.80 31.40 -28.72
N PHE A 19 30.79 32.26 -28.83
CA PHE A 19 29.40 31.90 -29.09
C PHE A 19 29.31 31.18 -30.43
N ALA A 20 28.94 29.90 -30.40
CA ALA A 20 28.44 29.17 -31.57
C ALA A 20 26.98 28.82 -31.30
N ALA A 21 26.08 29.50 -32.01
CA ALA A 21 24.69 29.12 -32.14
C ALA A 21 24.61 27.81 -32.93
N ALA A 22 24.55 26.69 -32.21
CA ALA A 22 24.05 25.44 -32.77
C ALA A 22 22.56 25.37 -32.40
N GLY A 23 21.71 25.37 -33.42
CA GLY A 23 20.28 25.18 -33.26
C GLY A 23 20.02 23.90 -32.47
N VAL A 24 19.21 24.03 -31.43
CA VAL A 24 18.58 22.88 -30.79
C VAL A 24 17.60 22.34 -31.81
N ASP A 25 18.03 21.35 -32.59
CA ASP A 25 17.11 20.48 -33.30
C ASP A 25 16.29 19.76 -32.22
N PHE A 26 15.05 20.22 -32.05
CA PHE A 26 13.98 19.40 -31.49
C PHE A 26 13.78 18.23 -32.45
N SER A 27 14.65 17.23 -32.33
CA SER A 27 14.44 15.92 -32.89
C SER A 27 13.27 15.32 -32.14
N PHE A 28 12.08 15.44 -32.73
CA PHE A 28 11.00 14.50 -32.48
C PHE A 28 11.62 13.11 -32.54
N SER A 29 11.62 12.40 -31.41
CA SER A 29 11.95 10.99 -31.37
C SER A 29 11.05 10.28 -32.37
N THR A 30 11.61 9.96 -33.54
CA THR A 30 10.96 9.08 -34.49
C THR A 30 10.92 7.72 -33.82
N SER A 31 9.73 7.29 -33.42
CA SER A 31 9.50 5.99 -32.82
C SER A 31 10.02 4.91 -33.78
N ILE A 32 11.17 4.32 -33.47
CA ILE A 32 11.65 3.13 -34.16
C ILE A 32 10.54 2.09 -33.98
N PRO A 33 9.96 1.52 -35.06
CA PRO A 33 8.94 0.51 -34.92
C PRO A 33 9.51 -0.64 -34.08
N PRO A 34 8.76 -1.13 -33.08
CA PRO A 34 9.27 -2.15 -32.17
C PRO A 34 9.69 -3.38 -32.96
N THR A 35 10.91 -3.84 -32.72
CA THR A 35 11.44 -5.05 -33.34
C THR A 35 10.56 -6.22 -32.94
N LYS A 36 9.77 -6.76 -33.89
CA LYS A 36 8.96 -7.96 -33.64
C LYS A 36 9.90 -9.14 -33.36
N ILE A 37 9.93 -9.60 -32.10
CA ILE A 37 10.87 -10.62 -31.62
C ILE A 37 10.49 -12.02 -32.11
N GLY A 38 9.21 -12.34 -32.20
CA GLY A 38 8.70 -13.65 -32.61
C GLY A 38 7.46 -13.55 -33.48
N ASN A 39 7.12 -14.66 -34.14
CA ASN A 39 5.99 -14.73 -35.09
C ASN A 39 4.68 -15.22 -34.44
N GLY A 40 4.71 -15.61 -33.17
CA GLY A 40 3.53 -16.13 -32.46
C GLY A 40 3.43 -17.64 -32.46
N TYR A 41 2.32 -18.10 -31.87
CA TYR A 41 1.91 -19.50 -31.78
C TYR A 41 0.62 -19.72 -32.57
N ARG A 42 0.28 -20.96 -32.87
CA ARG A 42 -1.02 -21.37 -33.41
C ARG A 42 -1.69 -22.39 -32.51
N LEU A 43 -3.01 -22.31 -32.38
CA LEU A 43 -3.80 -23.28 -31.62
C LEU A 43 -4.05 -24.54 -32.45
N ILE A 44 -3.49 -25.66 -32.02
CA ILE A 44 -3.57 -26.96 -32.69
C ILE A 44 -4.80 -27.75 -32.26
N SER A 45 -5.11 -27.73 -30.97
CA SER A 45 -6.25 -28.46 -30.40
C SER A 45 -6.77 -27.75 -29.16
N ILE A 46 -8.06 -27.92 -28.88
CA ILE A 46 -8.71 -27.44 -27.67
C ILE A 46 -9.77 -28.45 -27.21
N GLU A 47 -9.81 -28.74 -25.92
CA GLU A 47 -10.77 -29.68 -25.30
C GLU A 47 -11.32 -29.10 -23.99
N ASN A 48 -12.54 -29.49 -23.61
CA ASN A 48 -13.08 -29.16 -22.29
C ASN A 48 -12.41 -30.05 -21.23
N THR A 49 -12.12 -29.49 -20.07
CA THR A 49 -11.66 -30.23 -18.91
C THR A 49 -12.87 -30.74 -18.09
N PRO A 50 -12.74 -31.85 -17.35
CA PRO A 50 -13.84 -32.40 -16.55
C PRO A 50 -14.39 -31.44 -15.48
N ASP A 51 -13.55 -30.53 -15.00
CA ASP A 51 -13.84 -29.50 -13.99
C ASP A 51 -14.37 -28.19 -14.59
N GLY A 52 -14.75 -28.20 -15.88
CA GLY A 52 -15.46 -27.10 -16.53
C GLY A 52 -14.58 -26.03 -17.17
N GLY A 53 -13.25 -26.19 -17.18
CA GLY A 53 -12.29 -25.35 -17.91
C GLY A 53 -12.09 -25.78 -19.37
N ILE A 54 -11.18 -25.10 -20.07
CA ILE A 54 -10.68 -25.48 -21.41
C ILE A 54 -9.17 -25.66 -21.41
N LEU A 55 -8.70 -26.66 -22.15
CA LEU A 55 -7.30 -27.00 -22.31
C LEU A 55 -6.92 -26.96 -23.79
N GLY A 56 -5.93 -26.16 -24.15
CA GLY A 56 -5.44 -25.97 -25.51
C GLY A 56 -3.98 -26.38 -25.66
N LEU A 57 -3.62 -26.80 -26.88
CA LEU A 57 -2.23 -27.02 -27.30
C LEU A 57 -1.86 -25.95 -28.33
N LEU A 58 -0.87 -25.12 -28.02
CA LEU A 58 -0.31 -24.13 -28.92
C LEU A 58 1.01 -24.65 -29.50
N GLN A 59 1.30 -24.33 -30.77
CA GLN A 59 2.55 -24.65 -31.44
C GLN A 59 3.19 -23.39 -32.01
N VAL A 60 4.49 -23.20 -31.80
CA VAL A 60 5.21 -22.04 -32.36
C VAL A 60 5.12 -22.04 -33.89
N ILE A 61 4.81 -20.88 -34.50
CA ILE A 61 4.64 -20.77 -35.96
C ILE A 61 5.99 -20.85 -36.67
N GLN A 62 6.95 -20.07 -36.21
CA GLN A 62 8.31 -20.04 -36.73
C GLN A 62 9.28 -19.76 -35.59
N LYS A 63 10.22 -20.68 -35.38
CA LYS A 63 11.26 -20.58 -34.35
C LYS A 63 12.33 -19.57 -34.75
N ASN A 64 12.90 -18.89 -33.77
CA ASN A 64 14.13 -18.12 -33.87
C ASN A 64 14.96 -18.25 -32.58
N GLN A 65 16.06 -17.50 -32.50
CA GLN A 65 17.01 -17.55 -31.38
C GLN A 65 17.20 -16.19 -30.67
N ILE A 66 16.44 -15.15 -31.06
CA ILE A 66 16.52 -13.84 -30.40
C ILE A 66 16.04 -14.02 -28.96
N TYR A 67 16.86 -13.61 -28.00
CA TYR A 67 16.67 -13.85 -26.57
C TYR A 67 16.51 -15.34 -26.16
N GLY A 68 17.02 -16.26 -26.97
CA GLY A 68 16.97 -17.70 -26.74
C GLY A 68 15.94 -18.44 -27.61
N PRO A 69 15.93 -19.79 -27.52
CA PRO A 69 15.04 -20.62 -28.33
C PRO A 69 13.58 -20.49 -27.89
N ASP A 70 12.67 -20.45 -28.87
CA ASP A 70 11.24 -20.56 -28.59
C ASP A 70 10.86 -21.94 -28.04
N ILE A 71 9.92 -21.96 -27.11
CA ILE A 71 9.34 -23.20 -26.60
C ILE A 71 8.46 -23.81 -27.72
N PRO A 72 8.67 -25.08 -28.15
CA PRO A 72 7.98 -25.60 -29.32
C PRO A 72 6.46 -25.72 -29.17
N GLN A 73 6.01 -26.08 -27.97
CA GLN A 73 4.61 -26.35 -27.66
C GLN A 73 4.25 -25.76 -26.30
N LEU A 74 3.10 -25.09 -26.21
CA LEU A 74 2.57 -24.56 -24.96
C LEU A 74 1.22 -25.20 -24.63
N GLN A 75 0.97 -25.38 -23.34
CA GLN A 75 -0.34 -25.71 -22.81
C GLN A 75 -1.05 -24.40 -22.45
N LEU A 76 -2.25 -24.20 -22.99
CA LEU A 76 -3.19 -23.16 -22.59
C LEU A 76 -4.23 -23.78 -21.66
N PHE A 77 -4.46 -23.20 -20.49
CA PHE A 77 -5.55 -23.56 -19.60
C PHE A 77 -6.36 -22.30 -19.27
N VAL A 78 -7.68 -22.36 -19.45
CA VAL A 78 -8.58 -21.25 -19.13
C VAL A 78 -9.75 -21.75 -18.32
N LYS A 79 -10.07 -21.04 -17.23
CA LYS A 79 -11.16 -21.41 -16.33
C LYS A 79 -11.81 -20.19 -15.70
N HIS A 80 -13.14 -20.18 -15.65
CA HIS A 80 -13.89 -19.28 -14.79
C HIS A 80 -13.85 -19.84 -13.37
N GLU A 81 -12.97 -19.31 -12.53
CA GLU A 81 -12.78 -19.78 -11.14
C GLU A 81 -13.88 -19.26 -10.20
N ALA A 82 -14.49 -18.13 -10.57
CA ALA A 82 -15.62 -17.54 -9.87
C ALA A 82 -16.56 -16.86 -10.88
N GLN A 83 -17.68 -16.30 -10.40
CA GLN A 83 -18.63 -15.57 -11.24
C GLN A 83 -17.97 -14.39 -11.98
N ASP A 84 -17.01 -13.76 -11.32
CA ASP A 84 -16.35 -12.49 -11.68
C ASP A 84 -14.82 -12.65 -11.83
N ARG A 85 -14.31 -13.88 -11.81
CA ARG A 85 -12.88 -14.17 -12.00
C ARG A 85 -12.64 -15.22 -13.08
N LEU A 86 -11.83 -14.84 -14.06
CA LEU A 86 -11.33 -15.72 -15.12
C LEU A 86 -9.81 -15.86 -15.02
N ARG A 87 -9.31 -17.09 -15.11
CA ARG A 87 -7.87 -17.39 -15.20
C ARG A 87 -7.49 -17.81 -16.61
N VAL A 88 -6.36 -17.30 -17.11
CA VAL A 88 -5.72 -17.72 -18.37
C VAL A 88 -4.26 -18.07 -18.05
N HIS A 89 -3.96 -19.36 -18.07
CA HIS A 89 -2.63 -19.91 -17.79
C HIS A 89 -2.00 -20.46 -19.07
N ILE A 90 -0.77 -20.04 -19.38
CA ILE A 90 0.00 -20.51 -20.53
C ILE A 90 1.38 -20.93 -20.04
N THR A 91 1.72 -22.20 -20.23
CA THR A 91 2.99 -22.81 -19.81
C THR A 91 3.56 -23.71 -20.89
N ASP A 92 4.79 -24.20 -20.71
CA ASP A 92 5.40 -25.22 -21.57
C ASP A 92 4.61 -26.54 -21.49
N ALA A 93 4.25 -27.11 -22.63
CA ALA A 93 3.45 -28.34 -22.70
C ALA A 93 4.22 -29.61 -22.27
N GLU A 94 5.55 -29.58 -22.31
CA GLU A 94 6.42 -30.73 -22.09
C GLU A 94 7.17 -30.67 -20.76
N LYS A 95 7.49 -29.47 -20.27
CA LYS A 95 8.31 -29.28 -19.07
C LYS A 95 7.60 -28.40 -18.05
N GLN A 96 7.68 -28.78 -16.78
CA GLN A 96 7.27 -27.89 -15.71
C GLN A 96 8.20 -26.68 -15.66
N ARG A 97 7.60 -25.49 -15.61
CA ARG A 97 8.29 -24.21 -15.42
C ARG A 97 8.06 -23.70 -14.01
N TRP A 98 8.85 -22.70 -13.61
CA TRP A 98 8.62 -21.99 -12.36
C TRP A 98 7.23 -21.35 -12.34
N GLU A 99 6.57 -21.49 -11.19
CA GLU A 99 5.34 -20.78 -10.84
C GLU A 99 5.44 -20.38 -9.38
N VAL A 100 4.83 -19.26 -9.01
CA VAL A 100 4.74 -18.82 -7.59
C VAL A 100 4.23 -19.99 -6.73
N PRO A 101 4.93 -20.38 -5.65
CA PRO A 101 4.61 -21.59 -4.90
C PRO A 101 3.16 -21.61 -4.40
N TYR A 102 2.50 -22.76 -4.57
CA TYR A 102 1.09 -22.94 -4.21
C TYR A 102 0.87 -23.05 -2.69
N ASP A 103 1.90 -23.37 -1.92
CA ASP A 103 1.90 -23.34 -0.46
C ASP A 103 2.03 -21.91 0.10
N LEU A 104 2.75 -21.03 -0.60
CA LEU A 104 2.87 -19.62 -0.25
C LEU A 104 1.64 -18.79 -0.68
N LEU A 105 1.12 -19.05 -1.88
CA LEU A 105 -0.12 -18.45 -2.39
C LEU A 105 -1.11 -19.55 -2.86
N PRO A 106 -1.95 -20.09 -1.95
CA PRO A 106 -2.90 -21.15 -2.24
C PRO A 106 -3.93 -20.78 -3.32
N ARG A 107 -4.04 -21.63 -4.34
CA ARG A 107 -4.97 -21.49 -5.46
C ARG A 107 -5.15 -22.83 -6.17
N GLU A 108 -6.12 -22.91 -7.08
CA GLU A 108 -6.34 -24.11 -7.89
C GLU A 108 -5.13 -24.40 -8.79
N GLN A 109 -4.76 -25.69 -8.96
CA GLN A 109 -3.69 -26.08 -9.88
C GLN A 109 -4.25 -26.39 -11.28
N PRO A 110 -3.58 -25.96 -12.36
CA PRO A 110 -3.97 -26.35 -13.71
C PRO A 110 -3.81 -27.87 -13.90
N PRO A 111 -4.52 -28.47 -14.89
CA PRO A 111 -4.35 -29.87 -15.23
C PRO A 111 -2.88 -30.23 -15.49
N LYS A 112 -2.44 -31.38 -14.97
CA LYS A 112 -1.09 -31.90 -15.20
C LYS A 112 -0.79 -31.98 -16.69
N LEU A 113 0.44 -31.62 -17.05
CA LEU A 113 0.98 -31.71 -18.41
C LEU A 113 0.74 -33.13 -18.96
N LYS A 114 -0.14 -33.26 -19.96
CA LYS A 114 -0.35 -34.54 -20.67
C LYS A 114 0.70 -34.64 -21.78
N GLN A 115 1.57 -35.65 -21.73
CA GLN A 115 2.51 -35.98 -22.83
C GLN A 115 1.81 -36.29 -24.17
N THR A 116 0.49 -36.51 -24.15
CA THR A 116 -0.30 -36.86 -25.33
C THR A 116 -1.66 -36.15 -25.28
N ILE A 117 -1.71 -34.87 -25.62
CA ILE A 117 -2.86 -34.38 -26.37
C ILE A 117 -2.69 -34.98 -27.78
N GLY A 118 -3.21 -36.20 -27.95
CA GLY A 118 -2.97 -37.00 -29.15
C GLY A 118 -3.33 -36.22 -30.41
N LYS A 119 -2.46 -36.29 -31.44
CA LYS A 119 -2.62 -35.70 -32.79
C LYS A 119 -3.89 -36.14 -33.56
N SER A 120 -4.88 -36.78 -32.91
CA SER A 120 -5.97 -37.52 -33.54
C SER A 120 -7.35 -37.34 -32.88
N ARG A 121 -7.56 -36.44 -31.91
CA ARG A 121 -8.93 -36.12 -31.47
C ARG A 121 -9.44 -34.87 -32.20
N LYS A 122 -10.54 -35.00 -32.93
CA LYS A 122 -11.29 -33.86 -33.50
C LYS A 122 -11.51 -32.82 -32.39
N SER A 123 -11.21 -31.54 -32.69
CA SER A 123 -11.57 -30.40 -31.82
C SER A 123 -13.03 -30.53 -31.39
N SER A 124 -13.29 -30.70 -30.10
CA SER A 124 -14.67 -30.84 -29.59
C SER A 124 -15.38 -29.49 -29.49
N ILE A 125 -14.62 -28.39 -29.52
CA ILE A 125 -15.13 -27.03 -29.45
C ILE A 125 -15.08 -26.42 -30.86
N THR A 126 -16.24 -26.05 -31.39
CA THR A 126 -16.40 -25.30 -32.66
C THR A 126 -16.49 -23.79 -32.45
N ALA A 127 -16.95 -23.35 -31.26
CA ALA A 127 -17.05 -21.95 -30.89
C ALA A 127 -15.68 -21.34 -30.53
N SER A 128 -15.40 -20.13 -31.00
CA SER A 128 -14.20 -19.34 -30.64
C SER A 128 -14.34 -18.60 -29.31
N GLU A 129 -15.42 -18.87 -28.56
CA GLU A 129 -15.75 -18.21 -27.30
C GLU A 129 -16.02 -19.25 -26.19
N TYR A 130 -15.57 -18.93 -24.98
CA TYR A 130 -15.77 -19.68 -23.75
C TYR A 130 -16.35 -18.72 -22.71
N SER A 131 -17.68 -18.70 -22.65
CA SER A 131 -18.45 -17.75 -21.83
C SER A 131 -18.66 -18.27 -20.41
N GLY A 132 -18.38 -17.41 -19.44
CA GLY A 132 -18.77 -17.59 -18.05
C GLY A 132 -19.99 -16.71 -17.69
N PRO A 133 -20.22 -16.51 -16.38
CA PRO A 133 -21.30 -15.66 -15.91
C PRO A 133 -21.12 -14.19 -16.32
N GLU A 134 -19.99 -13.57 -15.97
CA GLU A 134 -19.71 -12.15 -16.28
C GLU A 134 -18.61 -11.94 -17.33
N LEU A 135 -17.68 -12.89 -17.48
CA LEU A 135 -16.55 -12.78 -18.40
C LEU A 135 -16.69 -13.74 -19.59
N ILE A 136 -16.23 -13.31 -20.76
CA ILE A 136 -16.16 -14.12 -21.97
C ILE A 136 -14.70 -14.17 -22.42
N PHE A 137 -14.13 -15.36 -22.46
CA PHE A 137 -12.86 -15.61 -23.14
C PHE A 137 -13.12 -15.86 -24.62
N SER A 138 -12.34 -15.25 -25.50
CA SER A 138 -12.40 -15.47 -26.94
C SER A 138 -11.01 -15.57 -27.53
N TYR A 139 -10.82 -16.29 -28.63
CA TYR A 139 -9.49 -16.51 -29.21
C TYR A 139 -9.47 -16.57 -30.75
N THR A 140 -8.34 -16.15 -31.31
CA THR A 140 -7.95 -16.36 -32.71
C THR A 140 -6.99 -17.56 -32.78
N LYS A 141 -7.07 -18.38 -33.84
CA LYS A 141 -6.30 -19.63 -33.92
C LYS A 141 -4.88 -19.48 -34.49
N ASP A 142 -4.69 -18.67 -35.53
CA ASP A 142 -3.41 -18.56 -36.25
C ASP A 142 -3.25 -17.16 -36.90
N PRO A 143 -2.34 -16.29 -36.40
CA PRO A 143 -1.63 -16.44 -35.14
C PRO A 143 -2.59 -16.42 -33.94
N PHE A 144 -2.21 -17.12 -32.87
CA PHE A 144 -2.95 -17.19 -31.64
C PHE A 144 -2.89 -15.86 -30.90
N GLY A 145 -4.07 -15.40 -30.49
CA GLY A 145 -4.26 -14.30 -29.54
C GLY A 145 -5.60 -14.52 -28.85
N PHE A 146 -5.80 -13.89 -27.69
CA PHE A 146 -7.04 -14.00 -26.95
C PHE A 146 -7.54 -12.64 -26.48
N ALA A 147 -8.84 -12.56 -26.28
CA ALA A 147 -9.49 -11.41 -25.68
C ALA A 147 -10.43 -11.84 -24.56
N VAL A 148 -10.48 -11.02 -23.51
CA VAL A 148 -11.43 -11.15 -22.39
C VAL A 148 -12.40 -10.00 -22.47
N LYS A 149 -13.69 -10.31 -22.52
CA LYS A 149 -14.77 -9.32 -22.60
C LYS A 149 -15.68 -9.43 -21.39
N ARG A 150 -16.20 -8.29 -20.95
CA ARG A 150 -17.30 -8.23 -19.99
C ARG A 150 -18.62 -8.48 -20.73
N LYS A 151 -19.40 -9.44 -20.23
CA LYS A 151 -20.69 -9.84 -20.83
C LYS A 151 -21.76 -8.78 -20.68
N SER A 152 -21.82 -8.11 -19.52
CA SER A 152 -22.90 -7.17 -19.17
C SER A 152 -22.93 -5.90 -20.04
N ASN A 153 -21.79 -5.41 -20.52
CA ASN A 153 -21.70 -4.22 -21.38
C ASN A 153 -20.95 -4.45 -22.71
N GLY A 154 -20.41 -5.65 -22.96
CA GLY A 154 -19.68 -5.99 -24.19
C GLY A 154 -18.26 -5.44 -24.26
N GLN A 155 -17.77 -4.77 -23.21
CA GLN A 155 -16.46 -4.11 -23.20
C GLN A 155 -15.32 -5.14 -23.22
N THR A 156 -14.37 -4.96 -24.15
CA THR A 156 -13.13 -5.73 -24.16
C THR A 156 -12.18 -5.22 -23.08
N LEU A 157 -11.85 -6.08 -22.13
CA LEU A 157 -10.99 -5.80 -20.98
C LEU A 157 -9.52 -6.00 -21.34
N PHE A 158 -9.25 -7.05 -22.12
CA PHE A 158 -7.91 -7.42 -22.59
C PHE A 158 -8.03 -7.98 -24.01
N ASP A 159 -7.10 -7.64 -24.90
CA ASP A 159 -7.03 -8.14 -26.28
C ASP A 159 -5.59 -8.24 -26.75
N SER A 160 -5.09 -9.48 -26.83
CA SER A 160 -3.72 -9.78 -27.23
C SER A 160 -3.51 -9.95 -28.72
N SER A 161 -4.53 -9.69 -29.55
CA SER A 161 -4.38 -9.73 -30.99
C SER A 161 -3.46 -8.60 -31.47
N SER A 162 -2.65 -8.87 -32.49
CA SER A 162 -1.74 -7.92 -33.12
C SER A 162 -1.93 -7.92 -34.62
N ASP A 163 -1.96 -6.73 -35.21
CA ASP A 163 -1.96 -6.49 -36.65
C ASP A 163 -0.78 -5.59 -37.07
N ALA A 164 -0.76 -5.16 -38.33
CA ALA A 164 0.34 -4.36 -38.87
C ALA A 164 0.40 -2.93 -38.30
N SER A 165 -0.70 -2.43 -37.73
CA SER A 165 -0.80 -1.08 -37.17
C SER A 165 -0.43 -0.99 -35.69
N ASP A 166 -0.39 -2.12 -34.99
CA ASP A 166 -0.08 -2.16 -33.57
C ASP A 166 1.42 -1.94 -33.27
N PRO A 167 1.78 -1.24 -32.19
CA PRO A 167 3.15 -1.01 -31.76
C PRO A 167 3.71 -2.22 -30.99
N PHE A 168 3.23 -3.43 -31.25
CA PHE A 168 3.70 -4.66 -30.62
C PHE A 168 3.44 -5.86 -31.53
N GLY A 169 4.11 -6.98 -31.25
CA GLY A 169 4.00 -8.23 -32.02
C GLY A 169 3.04 -9.25 -31.40
N ASN A 170 2.99 -10.43 -32.02
CA ASN A 170 2.29 -11.59 -31.45
C ASN A 170 2.99 -12.10 -30.19
N LEU A 171 2.28 -12.91 -29.41
CA LEU A 171 2.79 -13.63 -28.23
C LEU A 171 4.16 -14.28 -28.47
N VAL A 172 5.14 -14.00 -27.61
CA VAL A 172 6.44 -14.69 -27.58
C VAL A 172 6.57 -15.45 -26.26
N PHE A 173 7.06 -16.69 -26.35
CA PHE A 173 7.28 -17.53 -25.18
C PHE A 173 8.59 -18.28 -25.35
N LYS A 174 9.61 -17.83 -24.62
CA LYS A 174 10.95 -18.42 -24.55
C LYS A 174 11.29 -18.69 -23.10
N ASP A 175 12.39 -19.40 -22.90
CA ASP A 175 12.78 -19.83 -21.56
C ASP A 175 13.12 -18.67 -20.61
N GLN A 176 13.70 -17.58 -21.12
CA GLN A 176 14.02 -16.37 -20.34
C GLN A 176 13.49 -15.07 -20.99
N TYR A 177 12.43 -15.19 -21.79
CA TYR A 177 11.77 -14.06 -22.42
C TYR A 177 10.33 -14.39 -22.80
N LEU A 178 9.39 -13.83 -22.05
CA LEU A 178 7.97 -13.91 -22.31
C LEU A 178 7.49 -12.51 -22.71
N GLU A 179 6.80 -12.40 -23.84
CA GLU A 179 6.22 -11.12 -24.29
C GLU A 179 4.76 -11.30 -24.68
N ILE A 180 3.87 -10.52 -24.07
CA ILE A 180 2.46 -10.44 -24.44
C ILE A 180 1.97 -9.00 -24.27
N SER A 181 1.07 -8.57 -25.14
CA SER A 181 0.51 -7.23 -25.10
C SER A 181 -1.01 -7.28 -25.04
N THR A 182 -1.60 -6.14 -24.65
CA THR A 182 -3.03 -5.87 -24.82
C THR A 182 -3.26 -4.53 -25.49
N LYS A 183 -4.28 -4.44 -26.35
CA LYS A 183 -4.85 -3.16 -26.80
C LYS A 183 -5.61 -2.49 -25.65
N LEU A 184 -5.60 -1.16 -25.63
CA LEU A 184 -6.34 -0.34 -24.68
C LEU A 184 -7.09 0.77 -25.43
N PRO A 185 -8.34 1.05 -25.07
CA PRO A 185 -9.06 2.19 -25.62
C PRO A 185 -8.54 3.51 -25.04
N LYS A 186 -8.84 4.62 -25.70
CA LYS A 186 -8.32 5.96 -25.32
C LYS A 186 -8.80 6.44 -23.95
N ASP A 187 -9.93 5.95 -23.47
CA ASP A 187 -10.55 6.28 -22.20
C ASP A 187 -10.08 5.39 -21.04
N ALA A 188 -9.17 4.43 -21.28
CA ALA A 188 -8.57 3.62 -20.24
C ALA A 188 -7.83 4.50 -19.21
N SER A 189 -8.07 4.22 -17.93
CA SER A 189 -7.35 4.87 -16.83
C SER A 189 -6.80 3.80 -15.91
N LEU A 190 -5.50 3.60 -15.99
CA LEU A 190 -4.79 2.54 -15.30
C LEU A 190 -4.24 3.02 -13.95
N TYR A 191 -4.27 2.14 -12.95
CA TYR A 191 -3.70 2.32 -11.60
C TYR A 191 -3.01 1.04 -11.14
N GLY A 192 -1.86 1.11 -10.47
CA GLY A 192 -1.13 -0.05 -9.97
C GLY A 192 0.27 -0.21 -10.57
N LEU A 193 0.68 -1.45 -10.92
CA LEU A 193 2.04 -1.82 -11.36
C LEU A 193 3.15 -1.31 -10.44
N GLY A 194 3.00 -1.55 -9.14
CA GLY A 194 3.98 -1.16 -8.13
C GLY A 194 5.10 -2.18 -7.93
N GLU A 195 6.15 -1.85 -7.19
CA GLU A 195 6.34 -0.58 -6.47
C GLU A 195 7.25 0.38 -7.24
N ASN A 196 6.84 1.65 -7.31
CA ASN A 196 7.64 2.75 -7.86
C ASN A 196 7.09 4.10 -7.38
N SER A 197 8.00 5.08 -7.23
CA SER A 197 7.64 6.48 -7.02
C SER A 197 7.40 7.16 -8.37
N GLN A 198 6.19 7.67 -8.58
CA GLN A 198 5.76 8.26 -9.86
C GLN A 198 5.57 9.78 -9.74
N PRO A 199 6.15 10.59 -10.66
CA PRO A 199 6.01 12.04 -10.63
C PRO A 199 4.61 12.54 -10.99
N HIS A 200 3.82 11.74 -11.70
CA HIS A 200 2.52 12.14 -12.25
C HIS A 200 1.32 11.75 -11.37
N GLY A 201 1.56 11.23 -10.16
CA GLY A 201 0.53 10.80 -9.24
C GLY A 201 0.13 9.33 -9.43
N ILE A 202 -1.11 8.99 -9.08
CA ILE A 202 -1.59 7.59 -8.99
C ILE A 202 -1.92 6.97 -10.36
N LYS A 203 -2.33 7.77 -11.35
CA LYS A 203 -2.70 7.28 -12.68
C LYS A 203 -1.43 7.00 -13.47
N LEU A 204 -1.33 5.80 -14.06
CA LEU A 204 -0.19 5.45 -14.89
C LEU A 204 -0.06 6.42 -16.07
N TYR A 205 1.16 6.87 -16.31
CA TYR A 205 1.49 7.79 -17.38
C TYR A 205 2.12 7.04 -18.58
N PRO A 206 1.68 7.32 -19.83
CA PRO A 206 2.25 6.67 -21.01
C PRO A 206 3.75 6.94 -21.19
N ASN A 207 4.48 5.87 -21.52
CA ASN A 207 5.92 5.82 -21.80
C ASN A 207 6.84 6.01 -20.59
N ASP A 208 6.29 6.16 -19.39
CA ASP A 208 7.08 6.02 -18.17
C ASP A 208 7.51 4.54 -17.98
N PRO A 209 8.66 4.30 -17.34
CA PRO A 209 9.12 2.96 -17.06
C PRO A 209 8.38 2.34 -15.86
N TYR A 210 7.97 1.08 -16.03
CA TYR A 210 7.41 0.25 -14.97
C TYR A 210 8.19 -1.06 -14.94
N THR A 211 9.30 -1.06 -14.20
CA THR A 211 10.08 -2.27 -13.90
C THR A 211 9.55 -2.87 -12.60
N LEU A 212 9.36 -4.19 -12.55
CA LEU A 212 8.94 -4.90 -11.34
C LEU A 212 10.02 -5.94 -11.00
N TYR A 213 10.80 -5.63 -9.97
CA TYR A 213 11.85 -6.44 -9.39
C TYR A 213 12.16 -5.85 -8.01
N THR A 214 12.20 -6.64 -6.94
CA THR A 214 12.34 -6.08 -5.58
C THR A 214 13.76 -5.59 -5.33
N THR A 215 13.97 -4.30 -5.14
CA THR A 215 15.31 -3.70 -5.09
C THR A 215 15.42 -2.69 -3.96
N ASP A 216 16.53 -2.74 -3.22
CA ASP A 216 16.91 -1.73 -2.24
C ASP A 216 17.37 -0.44 -2.94
N VAL A 217 16.40 0.30 -3.45
CA VAL A 217 16.55 1.61 -4.08
C VAL A 217 15.64 2.57 -3.33
N SER A 218 16.21 3.68 -2.85
CA SER A 218 15.45 4.69 -2.12
C SER A 218 14.31 5.26 -2.97
N ALA A 219 13.15 5.47 -2.34
CA ALA A 219 11.93 5.98 -2.95
C ALA A 219 12.04 7.42 -3.48
N ILE A 220 13.17 8.09 -3.24
CA ILE A 220 13.52 9.38 -3.87
C ILE A 220 13.82 9.24 -5.36
N ASN A 221 14.15 8.02 -5.80
CA ASN A 221 14.41 7.73 -7.20
C ASN A 221 13.07 7.46 -7.88
N LEU A 222 12.71 8.34 -8.79
CA LEU A 222 11.47 8.23 -9.56
C LEU A 222 11.64 7.20 -10.67
N ASN A 223 10.53 6.60 -11.11
CA ASN A 223 10.50 5.83 -12.35
C ASN A 223 11.50 4.65 -12.36
N THR A 224 11.66 3.99 -11.21
CA THR A 224 12.50 2.81 -11.02
C THR A 224 11.77 1.79 -10.16
N ASP A 225 12.15 0.52 -10.29
CA ASP A 225 11.80 -0.53 -9.34
C ASP A 225 12.31 -0.19 -7.93
N LEU A 226 11.44 -0.43 -6.93
CA LEU A 226 11.69 -0.24 -5.51
C LEU A 226 11.50 -1.58 -4.76
N TYR A 227 11.05 -1.54 -3.51
CA TYR A 227 11.09 -2.67 -2.59
C TYR A 227 10.07 -3.78 -2.93
N GLY A 228 8.94 -3.44 -3.53
CA GLY A 228 7.84 -4.36 -3.87
C GLY A 228 7.64 -4.67 -5.35
N SER A 229 6.99 -5.80 -5.63
CA SER A 229 6.62 -6.25 -6.99
C SER A 229 5.15 -6.70 -7.04
N HIS A 230 4.30 -5.85 -7.64
CA HIS A 230 2.85 -5.99 -7.75
C HIS A 230 2.41 -5.90 -9.22
N PRO A 231 2.50 -7.00 -9.99
CA PRO A 231 2.11 -7.08 -11.42
C PRO A 231 0.59 -7.10 -11.62
N VAL A 232 -0.13 -6.19 -10.95
CA VAL A 232 -1.57 -5.97 -11.04
C VAL A 232 -1.86 -4.52 -11.41
N TYR A 233 -2.83 -4.32 -12.30
CA TYR A 233 -3.40 -3.00 -12.54
C TYR A 233 -4.93 -3.04 -12.49
N MET A 234 -5.52 -1.94 -12.03
CA MET A 234 -6.94 -1.62 -12.19
C MET A 234 -7.10 -0.70 -13.41
N ASP A 235 -8.12 -0.94 -14.24
CA ASP A 235 -8.51 -0.06 -15.34
C ASP A 235 -9.95 0.42 -15.12
N LEU A 236 -10.11 1.73 -14.92
CA LEU A 236 -11.39 2.41 -14.77
C LEU A 236 -11.72 3.18 -16.06
N ARG A 237 -12.84 2.81 -16.67
CA ARG A 237 -13.34 3.43 -17.91
C ARG A 237 -14.68 4.12 -17.70
N ASN A 238 -14.93 5.17 -18.45
CA ASN A 238 -16.21 5.86 -18.46
C ASN A 238 -16.91 5.62 -19.81
N ASP A 239 -17.86 4.70 -19.81
CA ASP A 239 -18.65 4.34 -20.99
C ASP A 239 -19.99 5.08 -20.96
N GLY A 240 -20.12 6.13 -21.76
CA GLY A 240 -21.36 6.91 -21.89
C GLY A 240 -21.85 7.54 -20.57
N GLY A 241 -20.94 7.98 -19.70
CA GLY A 241 -21.25 8.54 -18.38
C GLY A 241 -21.31 7.51 -17.25
N ARG A 242 -21.13 6.21 -17.56
CA ARG A 242 -21.17 5.12 -16.57
C ARG A 242 -19.77 4.56 -16.33
N PRO A 243 -19.31 4.50 -15.06
CA PRO A 243 -18.00 3.96 -14.75
C PRO A 243 -18.01 2.42 -14.70
N TYR A 244 -16.99 1.82 -15.29
CA TYR A 244 -16.71 0.39 -15.19
C TYR A 244 -15.23 0.17 -14.89
N ALA A 245 -14.94 -0.49 -13.77
CA ALA A 245 -13.62 -0.91 -13.36
C ALA A 245 -13.44 -2.41 -13.59
N HIS A 246 -12.20 -2.83 -13.88
CA HIS A 246 -11.75 -4.21 -13.81
C HIS A 246 -10.27 -4.24 -13.38
N ALA A 247 -9.73 -5.40 -13.05
CA ALA A 247 -8.28 -5.55 -12.87
C ALA A 247 -7.71 -6.75 -13.64
N VAL A 248 -6.44 -6.64 -13.96
CA VAL A 248 -5.63 -7.71 -14.57
C VAL A 248 -4.40 -7.93 -13.70
N LEU A 249 -4.26 -9.14 -13.18
CA LEU A 249 -3.06 -9.62 -12.48
C LEU A 249 -2.30 -10.58 -13.39
N LEU A 250 -0.99 -10.37 -13.54
CA LEU A 250 -0.07 -11.40 -14.03
C LEU A 250 0.66 -12.01 -12.83
N LEU A 251 0.27 -13.21 -12.38
CA LEU A 251 0.90 -13.87 -11.24
C LEU A 251 2.24 -14.50 -11.65
N ASN A 252 3.29 -13.69 -11.65
CA ASN A 252 4.67 -14.08 -11.98
C ASN A 252 5.64 -13.28 -11.10
N SER A 253 6.63 -13.95 -10.49
CA SER A 253 7.60 -13.34 -9.55
C SER A 253 8.93 -12.97 -10.19
N ASN A 254 9.17 -13.38 -11.44
CA ASN A 254 10.38 -13.03 -12.17
C ASN A 254 10.40 -11.54 -12.52
N GLY A 255 11.60 -10.99 -12.67
CA GLY A 255 11.78 -9.61 -13.10
C GLY A 255 11.09 -9.31 -14.44
N MET A 256 10.44 -8.16 -14.53
CA MET A 256 9.72 -7.77 -15.74
C MET A 256 9.74 -6.27 -15.99
N ASP A 257 9.66 -5.90 -17.26
CA ASP A 257 9.31 -4.54 -17.69
C ASP A 257 7.87 -4.54 -18.23
N VAL A 258 7.10 -3.52 -17.87
CA VAL A 258 5.76 -3.27 -18.41
C VAL A 258 5.74 -1.94 -19.16
N PHE A 259 5.48 -1.99 -20.46
CA PHE A 259 5.45 -0.81 -21.32
C PHE A 259 4.01 -0.37 -21.55
N TYR A 260 3.59 0.72 -20.90
CA TYR A 260 2.31 1.35 -21.15
C TYR A 260 2.45 2.50 -22.16
N ARG A 261 1.72 2.47 -23.27
CA ARG A 261 1.79 3.46 -24.37
C ARG A 261 0.52 4.28 -24.52
N GLY A 262 -0.38 4.27 -23.54
CA GLY A 262 -1.71 4.88 -23.65
C GLY A 262 -2.73 3.99 -24.37
N THR A 263 -2.40 3.52 -25.57
CA THR A 263 -3.28 2.66 -26.40
C THR A 263 -2.93 1.17 -26.34
N SER A 264 -1.88 0.82 -25.61
CA SER A 264 -1.46 -0.57 -25.41
C SER A 264 -0.62 -0.72 -24.15
N LEU A 265 -0.56 -1.95 -23.65
CA LEU A 265 0.31 -2.35 -22.55
C LEU A 265 1.03 -3.65 -22.94
N THR A 266 2.35 -3.71 -22.78
CA THR A 266 3.19 -4.87 -23.11
C THR A 266 3.95 -5.35 -21.89
N TYR A 267 3.82 -6.63 -21.53
CA TYR A 267 4.67 -7.29 -20.54
C TYR A 267 5.89 -7.90 -21.23
N LYS A 268 7.08 -7.70 -20.66
CA LYS A 268 8.32 -8.41 -21.01
C LYS A 268 8.91 -9.02 -19.75
N VAL A 269 8.81 -10.35 -19.61
CA VAL A 269 9.14 -11.08 -18.38
C VAL A 269 10.33 -12.01 -18.63
N ILE A 270 11.26 -12.09 -17.69
CA ILE A 270 12.49 -12.87 -17.87
C ILE A 270 12.35 -14.35 -17.49
N GLY A 271 11.18 -14.84 -17.06
CA GLY A 271 11.04 -16.22 -16.63
C GLY A 271 9.60 -16.62 -16.30
N GLY A 272 9.45 -17.82 -15.74
CA GLY A 272 8.16 -18.32 -15.25
C GLY A 272 7.18 -18.64 -16.38
N VAL A 273 5.91 -18.28 -16.16
CA VAL A 273 4.76 -18.55 -17.05
C VAL A 273 3.89 -17.30 -17.21
N PHE A 274 2.91 -17.36 -18.13
CA PHE A 274 1.80 -16.41 -18.09
C PHE A 274 0.66 -17.01 -17.27
N ASP A 275 0.42 -16.49 -16.06
CA ASP A 275 -0.72 -16.86 -15.22
C ASP A 275 -1.58 -15.62 -14.96
N PHE A 276 -2.47 -15.30 -15.91
CA PHE A 276 -3.31 -14.12 -15.85
C PHE A 276 -4.61 -14.38 -15.08
N TYR A 277 -5.01 -13.42 -14.26
CA TYR A 277 -6.31 -13.36 -13.61
C TYR A 277 -7.02 -12.07 -13.97
N PHE A 278 -8.27 -12.18 -14.37
CA PHE A 278 -9.15 -11.07 -14.73
C PHE A 278 -10.24 -10.94 -13.68
N PHE A 279 -10.33 -9.79 -13.03
CA PHE A 279 -11.35 -9.47 -12.03
C PHE A 279 -12.36 -8.51 -12.63
N ALA A 280 -13.61 -8.92 -12.71
CA ALA A 280 -14.61 -8.23 -13.51
C ALA A 280 -14.99 -6.85 -12.95
N GLY A 281 -14.98 -6.58 -11.64
CA GLY A 281 -15.60 -5.38 -11.07
C GLY A 281 -17.13 -5.52 -10.95
N PRO A 282 -17.96 -4.48 -11.19
CA PRO A 282 -17.72 -3.33 -12.06
C PRO A 282 -17.29 -2.01 -11.37
N THR A 283 -17.25 -1.93 -10.04
CA THR A 283 -16.79 -0.74 -9.31
C THR A 283 -15.35 -0.93 -8.80
N PRO A 284 -14.59 0.15 -8.54
CA PRO A 284 -13.26 0.04 -7.93
C PRO A 284 -13.25 -0.81 -6.64
N LEU A 285 -14.27 -0.67 -5.80
CA LEU A 285 -14.44 -1.49 -4.58
C LEU A 285 -14.67 -2.98 -4.87
N SER A 286 -15.49 -3.32 -5.86
CA SER A 286 -15.67 -4.73 -6.25
C SER A 286 -14.40 -5.34 -6.84
N VAL A 287 -13.56 -4.54 -7.52
CA VAL A 287 -12.29 -5.03 -8.06
C VAL A 287 -11.32 -5.42 -6.95
N VAL A 288 -11.12 -4.56 -5.95
CA VAL A 288 -10.23 -4.88 -4.80
C VAL A 288 -10.81 -6.02 -3.96
N ASP A 289 -12.14 -6.14 -3.87
CA ASP A 289 -12.80 -7.26 -3.22
C ASP A 289 -12.48 -8.59 -3.93
N GLN A 290 -12.71 -8.65 -5.23
CA GLN A 290 -12.42 -9.83 -6.04
C GLN A 290 -10.93 -10.19 -6.01
N TYR A 291 -10.04 -9.21 -6.11
CA TYR A 291 -8.60 -9.40 -6.07
C TYR A 291 -8.13 -9.95 -4.72
N THR A 292 -8.49 -9.31 -3.61
CA THR A 292 -8.06 -9.73 -2.26
C THR A 292 -8.75 -11.00 -1.78
N SER A 293 -9.96 -11.31 -2.27
CA SER A 293 -10.58 -12.62 -2.02
C SER A 293 -9.75 -13.77 -2.59
N PHE A 294 -8.99 -13.51 -3.65
CA PHE A 294 -8.10 -14.46 -4.29
C PHE A 294 -6.71 -14.47 -3.67
N VAL A 295 -6.04 -13.31 -3.55
CA VAL A 295 -4.64 -13.25 -3.09
C VAL A 295 -4.47 -13.29 -1.58
N GLY A 296 -5.57 -13.19 -0.84
CA GLY A 296 -5.60 -13.11 0.62
C GLY A 296 -6.14 -11.78 1.09
N ARG A 297 -7.13 -11.84 1.99
CA ARG A 297 -7.66 -10.65 2.64
C ARG A 297 -6.58 -9.97 3.49
N PRO A 298 -6.56 -8.63 3.53
CA PRO A 298 -5.67 -7.89 4.42
C PRO A 298 -5.71 -8.41 5.86
N ALA A 299 -4.55 -8.46 6.51
CA ALA A 299 -4.45 -8.81 7.91
C ALA A 299 -5.22 -7.76 8.74
N PRO A 300 -6.01 -8.19 9.73
CA PRO A 300 -6.55 -7.24 10.67
C PRO A 300 -5.38 -6.65 11.48
N MET A 301 -5.39 -5.34 11.66
CA MET A 301 -4.39 -4.65 12.50
C MET A 301 -4.90 -4.48 13.94
N PRO A 302 -4.03 -4.51 14.96
CA PRO A 302 -4.43 -4.16 16.32
C PRO A 302 -4.76 -2.66 16.41
N TYR A 303 -5.69 -2.29 17.27
CA TYR A 303 -6.18 -0.93 17.49
C TYR A 303 -5.04 0.05 17.79
N TRP A 304 -4.07 -0.37 18.62
CA TRP A 304 -2.92 0.47 18.97
C TRP A 304 -2.04 0.84 17.78
N SER A 305 -2.00 0.02 16.72
CA SER A 305 -1.19 0.32 15.52
C SER A 305 -1.78 1.44 14.66
N LEU A 306 -3.03 1.83 14.92
CA LEU A 306 -3.62 3.02 14.33
C LEU A 306 -3.23 4.29 15.10
N GLY A 307 -2.55 4.18 16.24
CA GLY A 307 -1.97 5.31 16.96
C GLY A 307 -0.83 5.98 16.18
N PHE A 308 -0.13 6.90 16.85
CA PHE A 308 1.07 7.54 16.31
C PHE A 308 2.34 6.80 16.75
N HIS A 309 3.30 6.70 15.83
CA HIS A 309 4.54 5.95 16.00
C HIS A 309 5.75 6.90 15.88
N GLN A 310 6.73 6.76 16.78
CA GLN A 310 8.02 7.45 16.70
C GLN A 310 9.16 6.46 16.49
N CYS A 311 9.99 6.71 15.49
CA CYS A 311 11.22 5.98 15.21
C CYS A 311 12.36 6.92 14.82
N ARG A 312 13.60 6.44 14.87
CA ARG A 312 14.76 7.09 14.27
C ARG A 312 15.90 6.10 14.17
N TRP A 313 16.62 6.10 13.05
CA TRP A 313 17.94 5.51 12.98
C TRP A 313 18.95 6.39 13.72
N GLY A 314 19.54 5.91 14.81
CA GLY A 314 20.54 6.64 15.61
C GLY A 314 20.10 7.06 17.01
N TYR A 315 19.09 6.41 17.62
CA TYR A 315 18.86 6.53 19.06
C TYR A 315 19.95 5.79 19.83
N HIS A 316 21.14 6.35 19.86
CA HIS A 316 22.38 5.67 20.25
C HIS A 316 22.43 5.03 21.66
N ASN A 317 21.49 5.32 22.57
CA ASN A 317 21.33 4.63 23.85
C ASN A 317 19.91 4.78 24.43
N LEU A 318 19.62 3.99 25.47
CA LEU A 318 18.31 3.97 26.13
C LEU A 318 17.86 5.33 26.71
N SER A 319 18.78 6.14 27.25
CA SER A 319 18.43 7.46 27.83
C SER A 319 17.81 8.39 26.79
N VAL A 320 18.28 8.32 25.54
CA VAL A 320 17.70 9.10 24.43
C VAL A 320 16.26 8.66 24.15
N LEU A 321 15.97 7.37 24.24
CA LEU A 321 14.64 6.83 24.04
C LEU A 321 13.68 7.26 25.15
N GLU A 322 14.16 7.20 26.40
CA GLU A 322 13.43 7.70 27.58
C GLU A 322 13.10 9.19 27.43
N ASP A 323 14.08 10.00 27.00
CA ASP A 323 13.92 11.43 26.75
C ASP A 323 12.91 11.72 25.65
N VAL A 324 12.89 10.93 24.57
CA VAL A 324 11.90 11.07 23.49
C VAL A 324 10.49 10.88 24.02
N VAL A 325 10.24 9.78 24.73
CA VAL A 325 8.92 9.48 25.30
C VAL A 325 8.47 10.56 26.29
N GLU A 326 9.37 11.02 27.16
CA GLU A 326 9.04 12.07 28.13
C GLU A 326 8.78 13.43 27.46
N ASN A 327 9.49 13.77 26.38
CA ASN A 327 9.26 15.01 25.65
C ASN A 327 7.94 15.00 24.84
N TYR A 328 7.55 13.88 24.23
CA TYR A 328 6.22 13.71 23.63
C TYR A 328 5.11 13.94 24.68
N LYS A 329 5.26 13.30 25.84
CA LYS A 329 4.34 13.47 26.97
C LYS A 329 4.28 14.92 27.45
N LYS A 330 5.42 15.58 27.63
CA LYS A 330 5.51 16.99 28.05
C LYS A 330 4.86 17.93 27.03
N ALA A 331 5.07 17.67 25.73
CA ALA A 331 4.47 18.43 24.63
C ALA A 331 2.98 18.13 24.41
N ARG A 332 2.43 17.12 25.12
CA ARG A 332 1.04 16.62 25.00
C ARG A 332 0.70 16.21 23.57
N ILE A 333 1.65 15.56 22.91
CA ILE A 333 1.45 14.98 21.58
C ILE A 333 1.15 13.48 21.77
N PRO A 334 0.09 12.93 21.15
CA PRO A 334 -0.20 11.51 21.25
C PRO A 334 0.96 10.63 20.74
N LEU A 335 1.24 9.53 21.43
CA LEU A 335 2.29 8.58 21.07
C LEU A 335 1.96 7.18 21.60
N ASP A 336 1.63 6.25 20.72
CA ASP A 336 1.32 4.88 21.10
C ASP A 336 2.53 3.96 21.04
N VAL A 337 3.43 4.18 20.08
CA VAL A 337 4.50 3.22 19.80
C VAL A 337 5.84 3.90 19.70
N ILE A 338 6.80 3.42 20.48
CA ILE A 338 8.20 3.81 20.40
C ILE A 338 9.01 2.69 19.75
N TRP A 339 9.86 3.05 18.79
CA TRP A 339 10.60 2.10 17.97
C TRP A 339 12.10 2.21 18.24
N ASN A 340 12.80 1.09 18.17
CA ASN A 340 14.24 1.10 17.95
C ASN A 340 14.60 0.50 16.60
N ASP A 341 15.38 1.28 15.86
CA ASP A 341 16.20 0.79 14.76
C ASP A 341 17.32 -0.13 15.30
N ASP A 342 18.31 -0.44 14.46
CA ASP A 342 19.42 -1.37 14.71
C ASP A 342 20.38 -0.92 15.84
N ASP A 343 20.15 0.24 16.45
CA ASP A 343 20.93 0.81 17.58
C ASP A 343 20.89 -0.04 18.84
N HIS A 344 19.78 -0.76 19.06
CA HIS A 344 19.60 -1.61 20.23
C HIS A 344 20.46 -2.87 20.20
N MET A 345 20.88 -3.30 19.00
CA MET A 345 21.60 -4.54 18.76
C MET A 345 23.08 -4.44 19.18
N ASP A 346 23.64 -5.56 19.66
CA ASP A 346 25.09 -5.68 19.84
C ASP A 346 25.76 -5.84 18.47
N GLY A 347 26.49 -4.81 18.03
CA GLY A 347 27.20 -4.83 16.74
C GLY A 347 26.29 -5.09 15.54
N LYS A 348 25.04 -4.59 15.58
CA LYS A 348 24.03 -4.72 14.51
C LYS A 348 23.61 -6.17 14.20
N LYS A 349 23.80 -7.08 15.16
CA LYS A 349 23.40 -8.49 15.03
C LYS A 349 21.97 -8.65 15.54
N ASP A 350 21.08 -9.24 14.74
CA ASP A 350 19.70 -9.52 15.16
C ASP A 350 19.62 -10.29 16.48
N PHE A 351 18.47 -10.22 17.15
CA PHE A 351 18.20 -10.99 18.38
C PHE A 351 19.24 -10.80 19.49
N THR A 352 19.93 -9.65 19.51
CA THR A 352 20.88 -9.28 20.55
C THR A 352 20.55 -7.92 21.17
N LEU A 353 21.16 -7.62 22.32
CA LEU A 353 21.11 -6.31 22.94
C LEU A 353 22.53 -5.81 23.20
N ASN A 354 22.79 -4.55 22.86
CA ASN A 354 24.02 -3.88 23.25
C ASN A 354 24.04 -3.69 24.78
N PRO A 355 24.93 -4.38 25.52
CA PRO A 355 24.89 -4.37 26.99
C PRO A 355 25.26 -3.01 27.61
N THR A 356 25.90 -2.13 26.84
CA THR A 356 26.34 -0.81 27.29
C THR A 356 25.30 0.26 26.99
N ASN A 357 24.83 0.32 25.74
CA ASN A 357 23.90 1.34 25.28
C ASN A 357 22.44 1.03 25.65
N TYR A 358 22.10 -0.26 25.71
CA TYR A 358 20.76 -0.78 26.02
C TYR A 358 20.85 -1.86 27.12
N PRO A 359 21.31 -1.50 28.33
CA PRO A 359 21.47 -2.45 29.41
C PRO A 359 20.11 -3.05 29.79
N ARG A 360 19.97 -4.37 29.62
CA ARG A 360 18.70 -5.11 29.76
C ARG A 360 17.89 -4.75 31.02
N PRO A 361 18.45 -4.67 32.24
CA PRO A 361 17.65 -4.33 33.42
C PRO A 361 16.97 -2.97 33.34
N LYS A 362 17.63 -1.97 32.72
CA LYS A 362 17.03 -0.64 32.53
C LYS A 362 16.01 -0.66 31.41
N LEU A 363 16.28 -1.37 30.32
CA LEU A 363 15.34 -1.53 29.22
C LEU A 363 14.04 -2.16 29.72
N LEU A 364 14.11 -3.26 30.49
CA LEU A 364 12.93 -3.90 31.07
C LEU A 364 12.14 -2.94 31.97
N ALA A 365 12.81 -2.15 32.82
CA ALA A 365 12.13 -1.15 33.64
C ALA A 365 11.43 -0.04 32.81
N PHE A 366 12.05 0.37 31.71
CA PHE A 366 11.44 1.30 30.75
C PHE A 366 10.23 0.68 30.05
N LEU A 367 10.34 -0.56 29.58
CA LEU A 367 9.25 -1.30 28.95
C LEU A 367 8.08 -1.50 29.91
N ASP A 368 8.34 -1.87 31.16
CA ASP A 368 7.30 -1.96 32.21
C ASP A 368 6.55 -0.62 32.37
N LYS A 369 7.28 0.51 32.37
CA LYS A 369 6.69 1.85 32.48
C LYS A 369 5.77 2.14 31.28
N ILE A 370 6.24 1.93 30.05
CA ILE A 370 5.45 2.27 28.85
C ILE A 370 4.28 1.28 28.63
N HIS A 371 4.48 -0.01 28.89
CA HIS A 371 3.42 -1.02 28.78
C HIS A 371 2.31 -0.81 29.82
N SER A 372 2.65 -0.34 31.03
CA SER A 372 1.65 -0.06 32.08
C SER A 372 0.62 0.99 31.66
N ILE A 373 1.01 1.95 30.82
CA ILE A 373 0.12 2.99 30.28
C ILE A 373 -0.47 2.62 28.91
N GLY A 374 -0.11 1.46 28.35
CA GLY A 374 -0.64 0.95 27.09
C GLY A 374 0.14 1.33 25.84
N MET A 375 1.31 1.96 25.98
CA MET A 375 2.24 2.12 24.85
C MET A 375 2.85 0.77 24.46
N LYS A 376 3.42 0.74 23.26
CA LYS A 376 3.97 -0.46 22.61
C LYS A 376 5.42 -0.25 22.18
N TYR A 377 6.16 -1.34 22.10
CA TYR A 377 7.56 -1.35 21.70
C TYR A 377 7.80 -2.23 20.47
N ILE A 378 8.40 -1.64 19.43
CA ILE A 378 8.74 -2.34 18.19
C ILE A 378 10.23 -2.18 17.92
N VAL A 379 10.85 -3.24 17.42
CA VAL A 379 12.24 -3.20 16.96
C VAL A 379 12.37 -3.66 15.52
N ILE A 380 13.40 -3.15 14.85
CA ILE A 380 13.84 -3.65 13.56
C ILE A 380 14.47 -5.04 13.68
N ASN A 381 14.36 -5.82 12.61
CA ASN A 381 15.04 -7.08 12.41
C ASN A 381 15.41 -7.19 10.93
N ASP A 382 16.67 -7.47 10.66
CA ASP A 382 17.16 -7.68 9.29
C ASP A 382 17.21 -9.18 8.98
N PRO A 383 17.17 -9.59 7.70
CA PRO A 383 17.35 -10.99 7.35
C PRO A 383 18.82 -11.44 7.40
N GLY A 384 19.78 -10.52 7.35
CA GLY A 384 21.20 -10.86 7.24
C GLY A 384 21.83 -11.35 8.55
N ILE A 385 21.98 -12.68 8.73
CA ILE A 385 22.59 -13.24 9.95
C ILE A 385 24.11 -13.18 9.89
N ALA A 386 24.70 -12.43 10.83
CA ALA A 386 26.14 -12.22 10.92
C ALA A 386 26.95 -13.52 10.99
N VAL A 387 27.96 -13.65 10.13
CA VAL A 387 28.89 -14.78 10.09
C VAL A 387 29.87 -14.65 11.25
N ASN A 388 29.52 -15.26 12.38
CA ASN A 388 30.33 -15.24 13.60
C ASN A 388 30.19 -16.55 14.37
N SER A 389 31.29 -17.29 14.54
CA SER A 389 31.30 -18.60 15.20
C SER A 389 30.97 -18.57 16.69
N SER A 390 31.02 -17.41 17.36
CA SER A 390 30.59 -17.25 18.76
C SER A 390 29.17 -16.69 18.90
N TYR A 391 28.49 -16.39 17.79
CA TYR A 391 27.12 -15.85 17.79
C TYR A 391 26.10 -16.99 17.76
N GLY A 392 25.36 -17.17 18.86
CA GLY A 392 24.49 -18.33 19.06
C GLY A 392 23.39 -18.50 18.00
N VAL A 393 22.84 -17.41 17.48
CA VAL A 393 21.84 -17.43 16.39
C VAL A 393 22.47 -18.04 15.13
N TYR A 394 23.66 -17.59 14.74
CA TYR A 394 24.39 -18.13 13.59
C TYR A 394 24.75 -19.62 13.77
N GLN A 395 25.18 -20.03 14.97
CA GLN A 395 25.45 -21.44 15.28
C GLN A 395 24.20 -22.31 15.08
N ARG A 396 23.03 -21.85 15.55
CA ARG A 396 21.75 -22.56 15.39
C ARG A 396 21.28 -22.57 13.94
N ALA A 397 21.49 -21.48 13.20
CA ALA A 397 21.18 -21.38 11.78
C ALA A 397 21.99 -22.40 10.95
N ILE A 398 23.31 -22.47 11.18
CA ILE A 398 24.18 -23.49 10.54
C ILE A 398 23.75 -24.91 10.92
N ALA A 399 23.46 -25.16 12.20
CA ALA A 399 23.03 -26.48 12.66
C ALA A 399 21.72 -26.96 12.02
N ASN A 400 20.83 -26.03 11.64
CA ASN A 400 19.55 -26.33 11.01
C ASN A 400 19.58 -26.26 9.47
N ASP A 401 20.71 -25.89 8.87
CA ASP A 401 20.90 -25.74 7.43
C ASP A 401 19.88 -24.78 6.78
N VAL A 402 19.74 -23.58 7.34
CA VAL A 402 18.67 -22.62 6.99
C VAL A 402 19.05 -21.59 5.93
N PHE A 403 20.31 -21.52 5.50
CA PHE A 403 20.77 -20.44 4.61
C PHE A 403 20.58 -20.76 3.12
N ILE A 404 20.35 -19.71 2.32
CA ILE A 404 20.45 -19.74 0.86
C ILE A 404 21.88 -20.11 0.46
N LYS A 405 22.04 -20.92 -0.59
CA LYS A 405 23.34 -21.49 -1.00
C LYS A 405 23.74 -21.10 -2.40
N TYR A 406 25.04 -21.01 -2.64
CA TYR A 406 25.64 -20.94 -3.97
C TYR A 406 26.73 -22.01 -4.09
N GLU A 407 26.64 -22.88 -5.09
CA GLU A 407 27.55 -24.04 -5.26
C GLU A 407 27.62 -24.95 -4.02
N GLY A 408 26.51 -25.07 -3.27
CA GLY A 408 26.40 -25.94 -2.09
C GLY A 408 26.78 -25.31 -0.75
N GLU A 409 27.35 -24.10 -0.75
CA GLU A 409 27.78 -23.37 0.45
C GLU A 409 26.87 -22.17 0.74
N PRO A 410 26.66 -21.77 2.01
CA PRO A 410 25.92 -20.56 2.34
C PRO A 410 26.41 -19.33 1.57
N PHE A 411 25.50 -18.60 0.93
CA PHE A 411 25.85 -17.42 0.12
C PHE A 411 26.34 -16.28 1.03
N LEU A 412 27.60 -15.87 0.85
CA LEU A 412 28.21 -14.81 1.64
C LEU A 412 27.87 -13.44 1.05
N ALA A 413 27.28 -12.59 1.88
CA ALA A 413 26.90 -11.21 1.55
C ALA A 413 27.37 -10.24 2.64
N GLN A 414 27.04 -8.96 2.49
CA GLN A 414 27.28 -7.95 3.52
C GLN A 414 26.04 -7.08 3.75
N VAL A 415 25.70 -6.88 5.03
CA VAL A 415 24.72 -5.90 5.51
C VAL A 415 25.32 -5.20 6.77
N TRP A 416 24.50 -4.59 7.62
CA TRP A 416 24.90 -3.80 8.79
C TRP A 416 25.89 -4.47 9.77
N PRO A 417 25.76 -5.76 10.15
CA PRO A 417 26.74 -6.40 11.03
C PRO A 417 28.04 -6.80 10.33
N GLY A 418 28.22 -6.47 9.05
CA GLY A 418 29.33 -6.92 8.21
C GLY A 418 28.96 -8.14 7.39
N ALA A 419 29.79 -9.17 7.41
CA ALA A 419 29.57 -10.39 6.63
C ALA A 419 28.34 -11.17 7.15
N VAL A 420 27.43 -11.55 6.26
CA VAL A 420 26.18 -12.26 6.60
C VAL A 420 25.90 -13.43 5.67
N ASN A 421 25.04 -14.35 6.12
CA ASN A 421 24.30 -15.29 5.28
C ASN A 421 22.79 -15.01 5.41
N PHE A 422 22.05 -15.24 4.33
CA PHE A 422 20.61 -15.01 4.29
C PHE A 422 19.82 -16.29 4.55
N PRO A 423 18.92 -16.31 5.55
CA PRO A 423 17.97 -17.40 5.76
C PRO A 423 17.10 -17.58 4.53
N ASP A 424 16.81 -18.83 4.22
CA ASP A 424 15.93 -19.23 3.13
C ASP A 424 14.52 -19.47 3.67
N PHE A 425 13.64 -18.48 3.55
CA PHE A 425 12.26 -18.57 4.06
C PHE A 425 11.35 -19.50 3.24
N LEU A 426 11.80 -20.05 2.10
CA LEU A 426 11.11 -21.14 1.41
C LEU A 426 11.38 -22.51 2.05
N ASN A 427 12.37 -22.61 2.94
CA ASN A 427 12.65 -23.82 3.70
C ASN A 427 11.78 -23.88 4.97
N PRO A 428 10.95 -24.91 5.17
CA PRO A 428 10.16 -25.07 6.40
C PRO A 428 11.00 -25.12 7.69
N LYS A 429 12.27 -25.57 7.62
CA LYS A 429 13.19 -25.53 8.76
C LYS A 429 13.56 -24.11 9.15
N THR A 430 13.75 -23.22 8.17
CA THR A 430 14.01 -21.80 8.41
C THR A 430 12.82 -21.14 9.09
N VAL A 431 11.59 -21.44 8.67
CA VAL A 431 10.38 -20.91 9.33
C VAL A 431 10.32 -21.31 10.80
N SER A 432 10.68 -22.56 11.12
CA SER A 432 10.70 -23.06 12.50
C SER A 432 11.83 -22.41 13.32
N TRP A 433 13.03 -22.37 12.76
CA TRP A 433 14.19 -21.70 13.37
C TRP A 433 13.93 -20.22 13.63
N TRP A 434 13.36 -19.49 12.66
CA TRP A 434 13.02 -18.07 12.79
C TRP A 434 12.03 -17.82 13.93
N GLY A 435 11.01 -18.68 14.05
CA GLY A 435 10.08 -18.63 15.18
C GLY A 435 10.75 -18.84 16.52
N ASP A 436 11.69 -19.80 16.61
CA ASP A 436 12.46 -20.04 17.83
C ASP A 436 13.36 -18.85 18.19
N GLU A 437 13.99 -18.19 17.22
CA GLU A 437 14.81 -16.99 17.48
C GLU A 437 13.96 -15.81 17.94
N ILE A 438 12.80 -15.58 17.32
CA ILE A 438 11.84 -14.56 17.76
C ILE A 438 11.37 -14.84 19.19
N HIS A 439 11.04 -16.09 19.52
CA HIS A 439 10.64 -16.47 20.88
C HIS A 439 11.75 -16.20 21.90
N ARG A 440 12.99 -16.64 21.62
CA ARG A 440 14.15 -16.39 22.50
C ARG A 440 14.42 -14.91 22.69
N PHE A 441 14.26 -14.11 21.64
CA PHE A 441 14.43 -12.67 21.73
C PHE A 441 13.30 -12.01 22.51
N HIS A 442 12.06 -12.47 22.36
CA HIS A 442 10.93 -11.97 23.15
C HIS A 442 11.11 -12.25 24.66
N GLU A 443 11.69 -13.40 25.04
CA GLU A 443 12.10 -13.68 26.42
C GLU A 443 13.21 -12.74 26.94
N LEU A 444 14.09 -12.29 26.02
CA LEU A 444 15.13 -11.32 26.34
C LEU A 444 14.56 -9.91 26.49
N VAL A 445 13.65 -9.52 25.59
CA VAL A 445 13.04 -8.19 25.44
C VAL A 445 11.58 -8.35 25.01
N PRO A 446 10.59 -7.98 25.86
CA PRO A 446 9.19 -8.07 25.50
C PRO A 446 8.84 -7.05 24.41
N ILE A 447 8.73 -7.52 23.17
CA ILE A 447 8.33 -6.75 21.99
C ILE A 447 6.83 -6.95 21.68
N ASP A 448 6.18 -5.93 21.10
CA ASP A 448 4.75 -5.98 20.70
C ASP A 448 4.54 -6.21 19.19
N GLY A 449 5.61 -6.11 18.41
CA GLY A 449 5.59 -6.27 16.95
C GLY A 449 7.01 -6.22 16.39
N LEU A 450 7.13 -6.50 15.09
CA LEU A 450 8.42 -6.50 14.39
C LEU A 450 8.39 -5.63 13.15
N TRP A 451 9.50 -4.95 12.91
CA TRP A 451 9.81 -4.30 11.66
C TRP A 451 10.85 -5.15 10.92
N ILE A 452 10.46 -5.75 9.80
CA ILE A 452 11.38 -6.53 8.96
C ILE A 452 11.86 -5.65 7.80
N ASP A 453 13.15 -5.35 7.79
CA ASP A 453 13.78 -4.44 6.83
C ASP A 453 14.85 -5.14 5.99
N MET A 454 15.38 -4.46 4.98
CA MET A 454 16.48 -4.95 4.12
C MET A 454 16.15 -6.26 3.37
N ASN A 455 14.86 -6.54 3.17
CA ASN A 455 14.33 -7.85 2.83
C ASN A 455 13.85 -8.01 1.38
N GLU A 456 14.40 -7.22 0.46
CA GLU A 456 14.25 -7.43 -0.98
C GLU A 456 14.81 -8.75 -1.53
N VAL A 457 16.00 -9.27 -1.20
CA VAL A 457 16.92 -8.97 -0.08
C VAL A 457 18.12 -8.09 -0.46
N SER A 458 18.41 -7.09 0.38
CA SER A 458 19.49 -6.13 0.15
C SER A 458 20.87 -6.72 0.42
N ASN A 459 21.85 -6.36 -0.41
CA ASN A 459 23.26 -6.70 -0.23
C ASN A 459 24.15 -5.51 -0.57
N PHE A 460 25.02 -5.11 0.36
CA PHE A 460 25.96 -4.01 0.14
C PHE A 460 27.07 -4.36 -0.86
N CYS A 461 27.26 -5.65 -1.13
CA CYS A 461 28.18 -6.18 -2.12
C CYS A 461 27.45 -6.70 -3.37
N SER A 462 28.19 -7.06 -4.41
CA SER A 462 27.64 -7.72 -5.60
C SER A 462 28.57 -8.81 -6.09
N GLY A 463 28.00 -9.92 -6.56
CA GLY A 463 28.76 -11.08 -7.03
C GLY A 463 29.21 -12.04 -5.92
N LYS A 464 30.19 -12.90 -6.22
CA LYS A 464 30.72 -13.93 -5.31
C LYS A 464 31.75 -13.30 -4.40
N CYS A 465 31.46 -13.25 -3.12
CA CYS A 465 32.32 -12.61 -2.14
C CYS A 465 33.08 -13.64 -1.27
N LYS A 466 34.20 -13.20 -0.70
CA LYS A 466 34.92 -13.89 0.37
C LYS A 466 35.35 -12.87 1.44
N ILE A 467 35.49 -13.33 2.67
CA ILE A 467 36.05 -12.49 3.74
C ILE A 467 37.55 -12.28 3.46
N PRO A 468 38.05 -11.04 3.36
CA PRO A 468 39.46 -10.77 3.09
C PRO A 468 40.36 -11.23 4.25
N GLU A 469 41.51 -11.83 3.94
CA GLU A 469 42.50 -12.24 4.95
C GLU A 469 43.12 -11.02 5.63
N GLY A 470 43.25 -11.05 6.96
CA GLY A 470 43.91 -10.00 7.75
C GLY A 470 43.18 -8.65 7.79
N LYS A 471 41.97 -8.55 7.22
CA LYS A 471 41.11 -7.35 7.29
C LYS A 471 39.82 -7.68 8.01
N GLN A 472 39.50 -6.91 9.04
CA GLN A 472 38.18 -6.95 9.66
C GLN A 472 37.27 -5.98 8.92
N CYS A 473 36.17 -6.50 8.37
CA CYS A 473 35.08 -5.67 7.88
C CYS A 473 34.55 -4.78 9.02
N PRO A 474 34.33 -3.47 8.78
CA PRO A 474 33.79 -2.61 9.81
C PRO A 474 32.42 -3.12 10.26
N SER A 475 32.24 -3.29 11.57
CA SER A 475 30.95 -3.50 12.22
C SER A 475 30.56 -2.19 12.91
N GLY A 476 29.49 -1.52 12.45
CA GLY A 476 29.00 -0.28 13.07
C GLY A 476 29.33 1.03 12.34
N THR A 477 29.44 2.13 13.11
CA THR A 477 29.29 3.53 12.64
C THR A 477 30.46 4.02 11.75
N GLY A 478 30.29 3.81 10.45
CA GLY A 478 30.97 4.44 9.30
C GLY A 478 30.01 4.34 8.11
N PRO A 479 30.41 4.56 6.84
CA PRO A 479 29.57 4.21 5.69
C PRO A 479 29.51 2.68 5.57
N GLY A 480 28.78 2.03 6.50
CA GLY A 480 28.67 0.58 6.67
C GLY A 480 28.08 -0.13 5.45
N TRP A 481 27.47 0.64 4.54
CA TRP A 481 26.97 0.22 3.24
C TRP A 481 28.04 0.07 2.15
N ILE A 482 29.31 0.44 2.41
CA ILE A 482 30.41 0.18 1.48
C ILE A 482 30.87 -1.27 1.62
N CYS A 483 30.85 -1.99 0.51
CA CYS A 483 31.34 -3.37 0.45
C CYS A 483 32.80 -3.46 0.92
N CYS A 484 33.05 -4.27 1.96
CA CYS A 484 34.36 -4.58 2.52
C CYS A 484 34.87 -5.97 2.13
N LEU A 485 34.02 -6.80 1.50
CA LEU A 485 34.35 -8.15 1.06
C LEU A 485 35.13 -8.15 -0.26
N ASP A 486 35.94 -9.17 -0.47
CA ASP A 486 36.61 -9.40 -1.76
C ASP A 486 35.63 -10.07 -2.72
N CYS A 487 34.94 -9.27 -3.55
CA CYS A 487 33.91 -9.76 -4.46
C CYS A 487 34.37 -9.85 -5.91
N LYS A 488 33.84 -10.86 -6.62
CA LYS A 488 34.01 -11.03 -8.06
C LYS A 488 32.64 -11.10 -8.71
N ASN A 489 32.43 -10.30 -9.76
CA ASN A 489 31.20 -10.37 -10.54
C ASN A 489 30.94 -11.81 -11.02
N ILE A 490 29.69 -12.25 -10.86
CA ILE A 490 29.20 -13.51 -11.40
C ILE A 490 28.29 -13.16 -12.57
N THR A 491 28.75 -13.46 -13.77
CA THR A 491 27.94 -13.42 -15.01
C THR A 491 28.10 -14.72 -15.78
N LYS A 492 28.46 -15.80 -15.06
CA LYS A 492 28.91 -17.06 -15.66
C LYS A 492 27.78 -17.96 -16.09
N THR A 493 26.61 -17.82 -15.47
CA THR A 493 25.43 -18.60 -15.82
C THR A 493 24.44 -17.73 -16.61
N ARG A 494 23.60 -18.39 -17.39
CA ARG A 494 22.45 -17.77 -18.05
C ARG A 494 21.45 -17.13 -17.09
N TRP A 495 21.50 -17.45 -15.79
CA TRP A 495 20.63 -16.85 -14.77
C TRP A 495 21.18 -15.51 -14.28
N ASP A 496 22.51 -15.42 -14.13
CA ASP A 496 23.18 -14.17 -13.72
C ASP A 496 23.19 -13.13 -14.84
N ASP A 497 23.23 -13.60 -16.09
CA ASP A 497 23.28 -12.76 -17.28
C ASP A 497 22.16 -13.15 -18.27
N PRO A 498 20.88 -12.85 -17.95
CA PRO A 498 19.77 -13.24 -18.81
C PRO A 498 19.83 -12.54 -20.17
N PRO A 499 19.31 -13.16 -21.25
CA PRO A 499 19.47 -12.64 -22.59
C PRO A 499 18.71 -11.32 -22.83
N TYR A 500 17.56 -11.13 -22.16
CA TYR A 500 16.87 -9.85 -22.08
C TYR A 500 17.25 -9.15 -20.77
N LYS A 501 17.56 -7.85 -20.85
CA LYS A 501 17.88 -7.02 -19.69
C LYS A 501 16.67 -6.17 -19.35
N ILE A 502 16.06 -6.43 -18.20
CA ILE A 502 15.08 -5.51 -17.63
C ILE A 502 15.76 -4.21 -17.22
N ASN A 503 14.98 -3.15 -17.04
CA ASN A 503 15.50 -1.87 -16.57
C ASN A 503 15.67 -1.87 -15.04
N ALA A 504 16.42 -2.85 -14.51
CA ALA A 504 16.68 -3.01 -13.09
C ALA A 504 17.40 -1.78 -12.50
N SER A 505 16.95 -1.37 -11.32
CA SER A 505 17.38 -0.18 -10.58
C SER A 505 17.32 1.13 -11.38
N GLY A 506 16.61 1.18 -12.51
CA GLY A 506 16.62 2.33 -13.43
C GLY A 506 17.97 2.62 -14.09
N LEU A 507 18.96 1.73 -13.95
CA LEU A 507 20.35 1.93 -14.36
C LEU A 507 20.85 0.87 -15.36
N GLN A 508 19.97 -0.03 -15.82
CA GLN A 508 20.31 -1.18 -16.69
C GLN A 508 21.45 -2.05 -16.13
N VAL A 509 21.48 -2.24 -14.81
CA VAL A 509 22.46 -3.09 -14.12
C VAL A 509 22.09 -4.58 -14.23
N PRO A 510 23.04 -5.52 -13.98
CA PRO A 510 22.69 -6.93 -13.83
C PRO A 510 21.67 -7.13 -12.71
N ILE A 511 20.75 -8.09 -12.87
CA ILE A 511 19.68 -8.35 -11.88
C ILE A 511 20.19 -8.87 -10.52
N GLY A 512 21.44 -9.37 -10.45
CA GLY A 512 22.12 -9.71 -9.19
C GLY A 512 22.89 -8.53 -8.57
N PHE A 513 22.70 -7.30 -9.06
CA PHE A 513 23.31 -6.11 -8.51
C PHE A 513 22.71 -5.79 -7.13
N LYS A 514 23.57 -5.61 -6.14
CA LYS A 514 23.18 -5.28 -4.75
C LYS A 514 22.15 -6.22 -4.12
N THR A 515 22.14 -7.48 -4.56
CA THR A 515 21.33 -8.55 -3.98
C THR A 515 22.09 -9.90 -4.05
N ILE A 516 21.39 -11.02 -3.88
CA ILE A 516 21.93 -12.37 -4.02
C ILE A 516 22.20 -12.66 -5.50
N ALA A 517 23.23 -13.45 -5.79
CA ALA A 517 23.46 -13.93 -7.15
C ALA A 517 22.26 -14.76 -7.62
N THR A 518 21.69 -14.46 -8.79
CA THR A 518 20.45 -15.10 -9.23
C THR A 518 20.60 -16.59 -9.57
N SER A 519 21.83 -17.08 -9.72
CA SER A 519 22.15 -18.52 -9.79
C SER A 519 22.29 -19.22 -8.44
N ALA A 520 22.17 -18.51 -7.32
CA ALA A 520 22.03 -19.11 -6.00
C ALA A 520 20.73 -19.91 -5.90
N THR A 521 20.69 -20.84 -4.95
CA THR A 521 19.59 -21.77 -4.76
C THR A 521 19.05 -21.72 -3.34
N HIS A 522 17.73 -21.68 -3.27
CA HIS A 522 16.92 -21.98 -2.11
C HIS A 522 16.74 -23.51 -1.96
N TYR A 523 15.97 -23.87 -0.94
CA TYR A 523 15.48 -25.21 -0.65
C TYR A 523 14.90 -25.88 -1.90
N ASN A 524 15.18 -27.17 -2.02
CA ASN A 524 14.83 -28.00 -3.19
C ASN A 524 15.41 -27.50 -4.54
N GLY A 525 16.45 -26.65 -4.52
CA GLY A 525 17.13 -26.20 -5.73
C GLY A 525 16.37 -25.12 -6.51
N ILE A 526 15.38 -24.47 -5.89
CA ILE A 526 14.69 -23.30 -6.46
C ILE A 526 15.73 -22.19 -6.65
N LEU A 527 15.75 -21.56 -7.82
CA LEU A 527 16.71 -20.50 -8.13
C LEU A 527 16.27 -19.16 -7.54
N GLU A 528 17.23 -18.39 -7.03
CA GLU A 528 17.03 -16.98 -6.67
C GLU A 528 16.44 -16.19 -7.86
N TYR A 529 16.86 -16.48 -9.10
CA TYR A 529 16.30 -15.91 -10.32
C TYR A 529 14.75 -15.92 -10.40
N ASP A 530 14.15 -16.95 -9.83
CA ASP A 530 12.71 -17.19 -9.83
C ASP A 530 12.04 -16.69 -8.54
N ALA A 531 12.71 -16.89 -7.40
CA ALA A 531 12.18 -16.64 -6.07
C ALA A 531 12.50 -15.25 -5.48
N HIS A 532 13.39 -14.48 -6.10
CA HIS A 532 13.91 -13.20 -5.61
C HIS A 532 12.81 -12.28 -5.05
N SER A 533 11.82 -11.94 -5.88
CA SER A 533 10.70 -11.05 -5.49
C SER A 533 9.75 -11.63 -4.44
N LEU A 534 9.99 -12.85 -3.94
CA LEU A 534 9.22 -13.50 -2.89
C LEU A 534 9.94 -13.50 -1.53
N TYR A 535 11.15 -12.96 -1.44
CA TYR A 535 11.94 -13.03 -0.19
C TYR A 535 11.22 -12.31 0.96
N GLY A 536 10.90 -11.03 0.82
CA GLY A 536 10.16 -10.27 1.83
C GLY A 536 8.77 -10.86 2.13
N PHE A 537 8.08 -11.36 1.10
CA PHE A 537 6.77 -12.01 1.28
C PHE A 537 6.89 -13.29 2.13
N SER A 538 7.81 -14.18 1.82
CA SER A 538 8.02 -15.42 2.58
C SER A 538 8.54 -15.17 4.00
N GLN A 539 9.38 -14.14 4.21
CA GLN A 539 9.77 -13.68 5.54
C GLN A 539 8.57 -13.15 6.34
N ALA A 540 7.67 -12.38 5.71
CA ALA A 540 6.47 -11.87 6.37
C ALA A 540 5.55 -13.01 6.81
N VAL A 541 5.38 -14.06 5.99
CA VAL A 541 4.64 -15.28 6.37
C VAL A 541 5.26 -15.96 7.58
N ALA A 542 6.59 -16.15 7.58
CA ALA A 542 7.30 -16.78 8.69
C ALA A 542 7.19 -15.96 9.99
N THR A 543 7.35 -14.64 9.88
CA THR A 543 7.28 -13.70 11.01
C THR A 543 5.86 -13.63 11.58
N HIS A 544 4.82 -13.64 10.73
CA HIS A 544 3.43 -13.66 11.16
C HIS A 544 3.12 -14.90 11.98
N LYS A 545 3.54 -16.07 11.49
CA LYS A 545 3.39 -17.34 12.21
C LYS A 545 4.12 -17.32 13.56
N ALA A 546 5.32 -16.75 13.60
CA ALA A 546 6.12 -16.64 14.82
C ALA A 546 5.46 -15.75 15.87
N LEU A 547 5.07 -14.52 15.52
CA LEU A 547 4.45 -13.56 16.43
C LEU A 547 3.11 -14.07 16.97
N GLN A 548 2.27 -14.66 16.11
CA GLN A 548 1.01 -15.27 16.55
C GLN A 548 1.27 -16.43 17.53
N GLY A 549 2.37 -17.16 17.36
CA GLY A 549 2.79 -18.26 18.23
C GLY A 549 3.35 -17.84 19.60
N LEU A 550 3.65 -16.56 19.83
CA LEU A 550 4.17 -16.07 21.12
C LEU A 550 3.07 -16.03 22.19
N GLU A 551 2.12 -15.12 22.03
CA GLU A 551 1.06 -14.87 23.02
C GLU A 551 -0.35 -15.14 22.48
N GLY A 552 -0.48 -15.64 21.24
CA GLY A 552 -1.79 -15.83 20.61
C GLY A 552 -2.52 -14.52 20.34
N LYS A 553 -1.78 -13.42 20.14
CA LYS A 553 -2.30 -12.09 19.81
C LYS A 553 -2.22 -11.82 18.30
N ARG A 554 -3.00 -10.85 17.85
CA ARG A 554 -2.96 -10.28 16.50
C ARG A 554 -1.56 -9.70 16.25
N PRO A 555 -0.80 -10.22 15.26
CA PRO A 555 0.53 -9.71 14.97
C PRO A 555 0.49 -8.30 14.38
N PHE A 556 1.52 -7.50 14.70
CA PHE A 556 1.87 -6.34 13.90
C PHE A 556 3.26 -6.56 13.27
N ILE A 557 3.31 -6.46 11.95
CA ILE A 557 4.54 -6.58 11.15
C ILE A 557 4.56 -5.41 10.19
N LEU A 558 5.68 -4.68 10.15
CA LEU A 558 5.97 -3.72 9.10
C LEU A 558 7.05 -4.30 8.18
N SER A 559 6.75 -4.54 6.90
CA SER A 559 7.69 -5.10 5.92
C SER A 559 8.06 -4.08 4.84
N ARG A 560 9.35 -4.01 4.47
CA ARG A 560 9.79 -3.19 3.35
C ARG A 560 9.41 -3.83 2.04
N SER A 561 10.03 -4.97 1.72
CA SER A 561 9.73 -5.68 0.49
C SER A 561 8.39 -6.40 0.57
N THR A 562 7.65 -6.35 -0.53
CA THR A 562 6.31 -6.94 -0.66
C THR A 562 6.09 -7.58 -2.04
N TYR A 563 5.28 -8.63 -2.06
CA TYR A 563 4.74 -9.24 -3.26
C TYR A 563 3.20 -9.35 -3.17
N VAL A 564 2.56 -9.78 -4.25
CA VAL A 564 1.14 -10.15 -4.31
C VAL A 564 0.75 -11.05 -3.12
N GLY A 565 -0.20 -10.58 -2.31
CA GLY A 565 -0.69 -11.29 -1.12
C GLY A 565 -0.02 -10.88 0.21
N SER A 566 1.02 -10.03 0.20
CA SER A 566 1.73 -9.62 1.43
C SER A 566 0.84 -8.93 2.45
N GLY A 567 -0.19 -8.21 1.99
CA GLY A 567 -1.15 -7.53 2.88
C GLY A 567 -1.90 -8.46 3.82
N LYS A 568 -1.97 -9.76 3.52
CA LYS A 568 -2.52 -10.80 4.42
C LYS A 568 -1.68 -11.00 5.69
N TYR A 569 -0.42 -10.56 5.69
CA TYR A 569 0.53 -10.86 6.75
C TYR A 569 1.17 -9.62 7.39
N ALA A 570 1.37 -8.54 6.63
CA ALA A 570 2.12 -7.37 7.08
C ALA A 570 1.54 -6.04 6.56
N ALA A 571 1.79 -4.99 7.35
CA ALA A 571 1.76 -3.60 6.93
C ALA A 571 3.00 -3.24 6.10
N HIS A 572 2.99 -2.06 5.50
CA HIS A 572 4.09 -1.54 4.68
C HIS A 572 4.31 -0.04 4.91
N TRP A 573 5.47 0.50 4.54
CA TRP A 573 5.71 1.93 4.44
C TRP A 573 6.48 2.23 3.16
N THR A 574 6.34 3.43 2.60
CA THR A 574 6.89 3.81 1.28
C THR A 574 8.43 3.79 1.17
N GLY A 575 9.13 3.26 2.17
CA GLY A 575 10.59 3.22 2.25
C GLY A 575 11.25 4.58 2.43
N ASP A 576 12.54 4.60 2.13
CA ASP A 576 13.44 5.75 2.30
C ASP A 576 13.06 6.91 1.37
N ASN A 577 12.18 7.81 1.84
CA ASN A 577 11.84 9.07 1.19
C ASN A 577 12.77 10.22 1.64
N LYS A 578 12.52 11.44 1.15
CA LYS A 578 13.30 12.63 1.54
C LYS A 578 12.42 13.74 2.11
N GLY A 579 13.00 14.57 2.98
CA GLY A 579 12.39 15.80 3.49
C GLY A 579 12.22 16.88 2.41
N THR A 580 11.40 16.63 1.37
CA THR A 580 11.02 17.60 0.33
C THR A 580 9.50 17.70 0.16
N TRP A 581 9.03 18.77 -0.49
CA TRP A 581 7.60 18.93 -0.82
C TRP A 581 7.15 17.97 -1.93
N GLU A 582 8.05 17.58 -2.82
CA GLU A 582 7.83 16.56 -3.84
C GLU A 582 7.54 15.21 -3.19
N ASP A 583 8.37 14.76 -2.27
CA ASP A 583 8.18 13.49 -1.54
C ASP A 583 6.90 13.49 -0.70
N LEU A 584 6.54 14.62 -0.09
CA LEU A 584 5.24 14.78 0.56
C LEU A 584 4.09 14.52 -0.44
N ARG A 585 4.16 15.04 -1.67
CA ARG A 585 3.16 14.77 -2.72
C ARG A 585 3.18 13.30 -3.16
N TYR A 586 4.35 12.73 -3.41
CA TYR A 586 4.50 11.33 -3.86
C TYR A 586 4.01 10.33 -2.82
N SER A 587 4.12 10.66 -1.53
CA SER A 587 3.62 9.79 -0.47
C SER A 587 2.11 9.54 -0.57
N ILE A 588 1.31 10.51 -1.03
CA ILE A 588 -0.14 10.34 -1.21
C ILE A 588 -0.43 9.30 -2.29
N SER A 589 0.12 9.45 -3.50
CA SER A 589 -0.14 8.49 -4.59
C SER A 589 0.37 7.09 -4.26
N THR A 590 1.49 6.98 -3.54
CA THR A 590 2.06 5.69 -3.13
C THR A 590 1.17 4.99 -2.10
N VAL A 591 0.71 5.70 -1.06
CA VAL A 591 -0.25 5.17 -0.08
C VAL A 591 -1.54 4.69 -0.76
N LEU A 592 -2.04 5.42 -1.75
CA LEU A 592 -3.24 5.03 -2.49
C LEU A 592 -3.03 3.78 -3.36
N ASN A 593 -1.87 3.64 -4.00
CA ASN A 593 -1.51 2.45 -4.79
C ASN A 593 -1.47 1.18 -3.94
N PHE A 594 -0.89 1.24 -2.73
CA PHE A 594 -0.86 0.08 -1.82
C PHE A 594 -2.26 -0.36 -1.35
N GLY A 595 -3.22 0.57 -1.30
CA GLY A 595 -4.64 0.22 -1.17
C GLY A 595 -5.11 -0.72 -2.28
N ILE A 596 -4.78 -0.41 -3.55
CA ILE A 596 -5.11 -1.25 -4.73
C ILE A 596 -4.38 -2.59 -4.68
N PHE A 597 -3.16 -2.63 -4.13
CA PHE A 597 -2.38 -3.86 -3.94
C PHE A 597 -2.89 -4.75 -2.81
N GLY A 598 -3.93 -4.34 -2.08
CA GLY A 598 -4.45 -5.11 -0.95
C GLY A 598 -3.61 -5.00 0.32
N VAL A 599 -2.85 -3.92 0.47
CA VAL A 599 -2.04 -3.61 1.66
C VAL A 599 -2.53 -2.27 2.26
N PRO A 600 -3.66 -2.27 2.97
CA PRO A 600 -4.34 -1.05 3.41
C PRO A 600 -3.63 -0.34 4.57
N MET A 601 -2.82 -1.05 5.35
CA MET A 601 -2.03 -0.48 6.45
C MET A 601 -0.69 0.01 5.92
N VAL A 602 -0.71 1.22 5.36
CA VAL A 602 0.45 1.83 4.68
C VAL A 602 0.58 3.31 5.06
N GLY A 603 1.82 3.81 5.03
CA GLY A 603 2.18 5.19 5.34
C GLY A 603 3.56 5.54 4.81
N SER A 604 3.98 6.78 5.00
CA SER A 604 5.30 7.28 4.61
C SER A 604 5.99 7.89 5.83
N ASP A 605 7.32 7.90 5.85
CA ASP A 605 8.08 8.49 6.94
C ASP A 605 7.84 10.00 6.99
N ILE A 606 7.10 10.42 8.02
CA ILE A 606 6.64 11.80 8.21
C ILE A 606 7.86 12.71 8.41
N CYS A 607 7.81 13.89 7.79
CA CYS A 607 8.91 14.84 7.66
C CYS A 607 10.06 14.38 6.74
N GLY A 608 10.06 13.12 6.29
CA GLY A 608 11.03 12.54 5.38
C GLY A 608 12.22 11.90 6.09
N PHE A 609 12.65 10.75 5.58
CA PHE A 609 13.73 9.95 6.13
C PHE A 609 15.09 10.64 5.90
N TYR A 610 15.43 10.92 4.64
CA TYR A 610 16.64 11.66 4.29
C TYR A 610 16.50 13.17 4.56
N PRO A 611 17.59 13.86 4.93
CA PRO A 611 17.55 15.28 5.27
C PRO A 611 17.19 16.15 4.04
N ALA A 612 16.77 17.40 4.24
CA ALA A 612 16.69 18.16 5.50
C ALA A 612 15.29 18.79 5.62
N PRO A 613 14.34 18.19 6.37
CA PRO A 613 13.05 18.82 6.55
C PRO A 613 13.19 20.19 7.20
N THR A 614 12.41 21.15 6.70
CA THR A 614 12.22 22.44 7.35
C THR A 614 11.09 22.34 8.38
N GLU A 615 11.06 23.29 9.32
CA GLU A 615 9.93 23.40 10.28
C GLU A 615 8.58 23.46 9.54
N GLU A 616 8.49 24.24 8.47
CA GLU A 616 7.27 24.36 7.65
C GLU A 616 6.89 23.04 6.98
N LEU A 617 7.85 22.35 6.35
CA LEU A 617 7.59 21.08 5.70
C LEU A 617 7.13 20.04 6.73
N CYS A 618 7.82 19.91 7.86
CA CYS A 618 7.46 18.95 8.90
C CYS A 618 6.08 19.27 9.50
N ASN A 619 5.73 20.55 9.62
CA ASN A 619 4.41 21.02 10.04
C ASN A 619 3.32 20.57 9.06
N ARG A 620 3.52 20.75 7.74
CA ARG A 620 2.57 20.27 6.72
C ARG A 620 2.56 18.76 6.61
N TRP A 621 3.69 18.09 6.79
CA TRP A 621 3.75 16.64 6.70
C TRP A 621 2.96 15.98 7.81
N ILE A 622 3.03 16.46 9.07
CA ILE A 622 2.20 15.90 10.13
C ILE A 622 0.70 16.17 9.91
N GLU A 623 0.32 17.27 9.25
CA GLU A 623 -1.07 17.52 8.84
C GLU A 623 -1.59 16.43 7.90
N VAL A 624 -0.76 15.89 7.00
CA VAL A 624 -1.12 14.80 6.09
C VAL A 624 -0.96 13.44 6.77
N GLY A 625 0.20 13.22 7.38
CA GLY A 625 0.62 11.96 7.97
C GLY A 625 -0.22 11.50 9.14
N ALA A 626 -0.87 12.41 9.86
CA ALA A 626 -1.88 12.08 10.86
C ALA A 626 -3.09 11.34 10.27
N PHE A 627 -3.30 11.39 8.96
CA PHE A 627 -4.39 10.71 8.26
C PHE A 627 -3.93 9.54 7.39
N TYR A 628 -2.65 9.15 7.42
CA TYR A 628 -2.23 7.87 6.84
C TYR A 628 -2.75 6.69 7.66
N PRO A 629 -3.12 5.56 7.04
CA PRO A 629 -3.47 4.35 7.78
C PRO A 629 -2.39 3.98 8.80
N PHE A 630 -1.12 3.93 8.37
CA PHE A 630 0.06 3.83 9.24
C PHE A 630 0.72 5.20 9.39
N SER A 631 0.88 5.69 10.63
CA SER A 631 1.36 7.06 10.90
C SER A 631 2.63 7.04 11.75
N ARG A 632 3.80 7.21 11.11
CA ARG A 632 5.12 7.16 11.76
C ARG A 632 6.01 8.35 11.35
N ASP A 633 6.61 9.00 12.34
CA ASP A 633 7.79 9.85 12.14
C ASP A 633 9.04 8.98 12.24
N HIS A 634 9.87 9.02 11.21
CA HIS A 634 11.14 8.31 11.14
C HIS A 634 12.16 9.11 10.34
N ALA A 635 13.42 9.06 10.80
CA ALA A 635 14.51 9.83 10.23
C ALA A 635 15.79 8.99 10.15
N ASN A 636 16.59 9.27 9.13
CA ASN A 636 17.93 8.71 8.94
C ASN A 636 18.91 9.18 10.04
N TYR A 637 19.98 8.41 10.25
CA TYR A 637 21.10 8.72 11.15
C TYR A 637 21.69 10.12 10.96
N TYR A 638 21.86 10.56 9.71
CA TYR A 638 22.44 11.86 9.36
C TYR A 638 21.43 13.01 9.37
N SER A 639 20.13 12.72 9.46
CA SER A 639 19.10 13.76 9.52
C SER A 639 19.15 14.50 10.86
N PRO A 640 18.82 15.80 10.92
CA PRO A 640 18.60 16.46 12.20
C PRO A 640 17.50 15.74 13.00
N ARG A 641 17.44 16.00 14.31
CA ARG A 641 16.30 15.56 15.12
C ARG A 641 15.05 16.25 14.61
N GLN A 642 13.99 15.48 14.41
CA GLN A 642 12.75 15.98 13.80
C GLN A 642 11.49 15.55 14.55
N GLU A 643 11.63 14.96 15.75
CA GLU A 643 10.47 14.61 16.57
C GLU A 643 9.49 15.80 16.65
N LEU A 644 8.19 15.54 16.67
CA LEU A 644 7.19 16.58 16.48
C LEU A 644 7.21 17.70 17.53
N TYR A 645 7.87 17.48 18.68
CA TYR A 645 8.07 18.48 19.73
C TYR A 645 9.29 19.39 19.51
N GLN A 646 10.14 19.16 18.51
CA GLN A 646 11.36 19.94 18.25
C GLN A 646 11.04 21.40 17.88
N TRP A 647 9.90 21.64 17.25
CA TRP A 647 9.38 22.97 16.93
C TRP A 647 7.99 23.16 17.52
N GLU A 648 7.72 24.31 18.14
CA GLU A 648 6.39 24.57 18.73
C GLU A 648 5.29 24.65 17.66
N SER A 649 5.59 25.13 16.45
CA SER A 649 4.60 25.13 15.37
C SER A 649 4.24 23.70 14.97
N VAL A 650 5.23 22.82 14.76
CA VAL A 650 5.03 21.40 14.44
C VAL A 650 4.28 20.71 15.59
N ALA A 651 4.63 20.97 16.85
CA ALA A 651 3.95 20.42 18.01
C ALA A 651 2.46 20.84 18.05
N LYS A 652 2.15 22.10 17.73
CA LYS A 652 0.77 22.60 17.64
C LYS A 652 0.01 21.91 16.51
N SER A 653 0.62 21.77 15.34
CA SER A 653 0.03 21.07 14.21
C SER A 653 -0.23 19.59 14.53
N ALA A 654 0.75 18.92 15.14
CA ALA A 654 0.64 17.54 15.62
C ALA A 654 -0.52 17.37 16.62
N ARG A 655 -0.64 18.24 17.63
CA ARG A 655 -1.77 18.20 18.58
C ARG A 655 -3.12 18.38 17.89
N ASN A 656 -3.22 19.21 16.86
CA ASN A 656 -4.45 19.42 16.12
C ASN A 656 -4.79 18.20 15.25
N ALA A 657 -3.85 17.75 14.43
CA ALA A 657 -4.06 16.69 13.44
C ALA A 657 -4.16 15.30 14.12
N LEU A 658 -3.21 14.94 14.99
CA LEU A 658 -3.28 13.70 15.77
C LEU A 658 -4.42 13.75 16.79
N GLY A 659 -4.74 14.91 17.36
CA GLY A 659 -5.92 15.05 18.21
C GLY A 659 -7.22 14.70 17.48
N MET A 660 -7.33 15.04 16.19
CA MET A 660 -8.45 14.59 15.34
C MET A 660 -8.34 13.10 15.02
N ARG A 661 -7.15 12.60 14.64
CA ARG A 661 -6.91 11.17 14.39
C ARG A 661 -7.39 10.31 15.57
N TYR A 662 -7.04 10.68 16.80
CA TYR A 662 -7.39 9.92 18.00
C TYR A 662 -8.88 9.92 18.31
N LYS A 663 -9.62 10.96 17.89
CA LYS A 663 -11.09 10.96 17.90
C LYS A 663 -11.68 10.04 16.83
N LEU A 664 -10.97 9.87 15.72
CA LEU A 664 -11.37 9.04 14.58
C LEU A 664 -10.91 7.58 14.68
N LEU A 665 -10.18 7.17 15.73
CA LEU A 665 -9.70 5.78 15.87
C LEU A 665 -10.83 4.73 15.77
N PRO A 666 -12.05 4.93 16.32
CA PRO A 666 -13.16 3.99 16.10
C PRO A 666 -13.55 3.84 14.61
N TYR A 667 -13.53 4.94 13.87
CA TYR A 667 -13.80 4.94 12.43
C TYR A 667 -12.67 4.26 11.66
N LEU A 668 -11.40 4.62 11.92
CA LEU A 668 -10.23 3.98 11.30
C LEU A 668 -10.20 2.47 11.59
N TYR A 669 -10.57 2.06 12.80
CA TYR A 669 -10.66 0.65 13.18
C TYR A 669 -11.82 -0.09 12.50
N THR A 670 -12.93 0.61 12.24
CA THR A 670 -14.02 0.07 11.45
C THR A 670 -13.64 -0.06 9.97
N LEU A 671 -12.82 0.86 9.43
CA LEU A 671 -12.25 0.72 8.09
C LEU A 671 -11.22 -0.42 8.02
N ASN A 672 -10.44 -0.66 9.09
CA ASN A 672 -9.58 -1.83 9.21
C ASN A 672 -10.39 -3.14 9.18
N TYR A 673 -11.54 -3.18 9.85
CA TYR A 673 -12.50 -4.30 9.72
C TYR A 673 -13.02 -4.45 8.29
N GLU A 674 -13.48 -3.36 7.67
CA GLU A 674 -13.95 -3.35 6.27
C GLU A 674 -12.87 -3.90 5.32
N ALA A 675 -11.63 -3.45 5.48
CA ALA A 675 -10.49 -3.93 4.71
C ALA A 675 -10.26 -5.43 4.90
N HIS A 676 -10.37 -5.94 6.13
CA HIS A 676 -10.23 -7.37 6.42
C HIS A 676 -11.33 -8.23 5.78
N ILE A 677 -12.58 -7.76 5.76
CA ILE A 677 -13.72 -8.55 5.24
C ILE A 677 -13.92 -8.43 3.72
N SER A 678 -13.59 -7.29 3.12
CA SER A 678 -13.89 -6.97 1.71
C SER A 678 -12.69 -6.48 0.92
N GLY A 679 -11.52 -6.29 1.52
CA GLY A 679 -10.34 -5.74 0.83
C GLY A 679 -10.41 -4.25 0.54
N ALA A 680 -11.46 -3.54 0.97
CA ALA A 680 -11.60 -2.11 0.73
C ALA A 680 -10.43 -1.33 1.40
N PRO A 681 -9.71 -0.46 0.68
CA PRO A 681 -8.61 0.30 1.28
C PRO A 681 -9.08 1.22 2.40
N ILE A 682 -8.22 1.51 3.38
CA ILE A 682 -8.52 2.52 4.42
C ILE A 682 -8.44 3.92 3.80
N ALA A 683 -7.29 4.25 3.18
CA ALA A 683 -7.13 5.45 2.35
C ALA A 683 -7.49 5.13 0.90
N ARG A 684 -8.41 5.90 0.30
CA ARG A 684 -8.98 5.65 -1.03
C ARG A 684 -8.80 6.85 -1.95
N PRO A 685 -8.51 6.64 -3.25
CA PRO A 685 -8.69 7.66 -4.27
C PRO A 685 -10.15 8.13 -4.30
N LEU A 686 -10.40 9.39 -4.62
CA LEU A 686 -11.78 9.92 -4.65
C LEU A 686 -12.68 9.16 -5.63
N PHE A 687 -12.12 8.62 -6.72
CA PHE A 687 -12.89 7.84 -7.70
C PHE A 687 -13.47 6.53 -7.15
N PHE A 688 -13.08 6.07 -5.95
CA PHE A 688 -13.72 4.93 -5.29
C PHE A 688 -15.16 5.25 -4.84
N SER A 689 -15.39 6.49 -4.40
CA SER A 689 -16.73 6.96 -3.99
C SER A 689 -17.43 7.74 -5.09
N PHE A 690 -16.66 8.37 -5.99
CA PHE A 690 -17.18 9.21 -7.08
C PHE A 690 -16.73 8.71 -8.46
N PRO A 691 -16.96 7.42 -8.81
CA PRO A 691 -16.42 6.84 -10.04
C PRO A 691 -17.03 7.47 -11.30
N SER A 692 -18.22 8.08 -11.23
CA SER A 692 -18.84 8.79 -12.35
C SER A 692 -18.25 10.19 -12.61
N TYR A 693 -17.44 10.73 -11.70
CA TYR A 693 -16.85 12.07 -11.83
C TYR A 693 -15.38 11.95 -12.28
N THR A 694 -15.15 12.12 -13.58
CA THR A 694 -13.88 11.81 -14.26
C THR A 694 -12.71 12.67 -13.83
N GLU A 695 -12.99 13.85 -13.30
CA GLU A 695 -12.04 14.82 -12.76
C GLU A 695 -11.28 14.24 -11.56
N CYS A 696 -11.84 13.23 -10.88
CA CYS A 696 -11.15 12.50 -9.82
C CYS A 696 -10.12 11.47 -10.32
N TYR A 697 -10.13 11.10 -11.60
CA TYR A 697 -9.36 9.94 -12.08
C TYR A 697 -7.84 10.14 -12.01
N GLY A 698 -7.36 11.39 -12.11
CA GLY A 698 -5.93 11.72 -11.95
C GLY A 698 -5.58 12.37 -10.60
N LEU A 699 -6.56 12.57 -9.72
CA LEU A 699 -6.36 13.38 -8.52
C LEU A 699 -5.49 12.64 -7.49
N SER A 700 -4.35 13.23 -7.15
CA SER A 700 -3.38 12.68 -6.18
C SER A 700 -2.98 13.68 -5.09
N THR A 701 -3.68 14.82 -5.00
CA THR A 701 -3.45 15.87 -4.00
C THR A 701 -4.47 15.84 -2.86
N GLN A 702 -5.46 14.95 -2.95
CA GLN A 702 -6.51 14.71 -1.95
C GLN A 702 -6.77 13.20 -1.88
N PHE A 703 -7.25 12.74 -0.73
CA PHE A 703 -7.67 11.36 -0.55
C PHE A 703 -8.86 11.26 0.40
N LEU A 704 -9.55 10.12 0.36
CA LEU A 704 -10.60 9.76 1.30
C LEU A 704 -10.07 8.79 2.35
N LEU A 705 -10.56 8.90 3.57
CA LEU A 705 -10.59 7.81 4.54
C LEU A 705 -11.98 7.16 4.49
N GLY A 706 -12.03 5.91 4.05
CA GLY A 706 -13.29 5.22 3.77
C GLY A 706 -14.05 5.90 2.62
N SER A 707 -15.37 5.95 2.73
CA SER A 707 -16.24 6.42 1.63
C SER A 707 -16.45 7.95 1.59
N GLY A 708 -16.29 8.66 2.71
CA GLY A 708 -16.83 10.03 2.81
C GLY A 708 -15.98 11.04 3.58
N LEU A 709 -14.83 10.66 4.14
CA LEU A 709 -13.99 11.59 4.90
C LEU A 709 -12.80 12.07 4.05
N MET A 710 -12.87 13.27 3.50
CA MET A 710 -11.85 13.80 2.58
C MET A 710 -10.81 14.65 3.30
N VAL A 711 -9.53 14.42 2.96
CA VAL A 711 -8.39 15.20 3.42
C VAL A 711 -7.85 16.04 2.25
N SER A 712 -7.72 17.35 2.46
CA SER A 712 -7.26 18.33 1.45
C SER A 712 -6.06 19.13 1.98
N PRO A 713 -4.84 18.57 1.91
CA PRO A 713 -3.65 19.17 2.51
C PRO A 713 -3.00 20.26 1.65
N VAL A 714 -2.24 21.16 2.28
CA VAL A 714 -1.31 22.04 1.58
C VAL A 714 -0.05 21.26 1.23
N LEU A 715 0.35 21.30 -0.04
CA LEU A 715 1.45 20.51 -0.59
C LEU A 715 2.53 21.36 -1.25
N GLU A 716 2.53 22.66 -1.01
CA GLU A 716 3.47 23.63 -1.57
C GLU A 716 4.01 24.57 -0.50
N GLN A 717 5.28 24.95 -0.65
CA GLN A 717 5.95 25.85 0.28
C GLN A 717 5.35 27.26 0.28
N GLY A 718 5.25 27.86 1.46
CA GLY A 718 4.83 29.24 1.68
C GLY A 718 3.34 29.48 1.48
N LYS A 719 2.53 28.43 1.28
CA LYS A 719 1.10 28.57 1.03
C LYS A 719 0.29 28.52 2.34
N SER A 720 -0.71 29.39 2.42
CA SER A 720 -1.70 29.46 3.50
C SER A 720 -3.12 29.16 3.02
N GLU A 721 -3.26 28.67 1.79
CA GLU A 721 -4.51 28.28 1.15
C GLU A 721 -4.26 27.05 0.27
N VAL A 722 -5.31 26.28 0.00
CA VAL A 722 -5.26 25.12 -0.91
C VAL A 722 -6.45 25.12 -1.85
N LYS A 723 -6.20 24.92 -3.15
CA LYS A 723 -7.26 24.71 -4.14
C LYS A 723 -7.63 23.23 -4.19
N ALA A 724 -8.79 22.87 -3.66
CA ALA A 724 -9.25 21.49 -3.52
C ALA A 724 -10.48 21.20 -4.39
N LEU A 725 -10.52 20.04 -5.05
CA LEU A 725 -11.65 19.55 -5.80
C LEU A 725 -12.68 18.94 -4.84
N PHE A 726 -13.92 19.41 -4.90
CA PHE A 726 -15.07 18.85 -4.19
C PHE A 726 -16.00 18.18 -5.19
N PRO A 727 -16.16 16.85 -5.16
CA PRO A 727 -17.16 16.13 -5.94
C PRO A 727 -18.60 16.59 -5.63
N PRO A 728 -19.56 16.31 -6.53
CA PRO A 728 -20.97 16.64 -6.35
C PRO A 728 -21.55 16.24 -4.97
N GLY A 729 -22.26 17.17 -4.34
CA GLY A 729 -22.92 17.01 -3.05
C GLY A 729 -22.50 18.09 -2.04
N SER A 730 -22.82 17.82 -0.77
CA SER A 730 -22.53 18.69 0.37
C SER A 730 -21.42 18.08 1.23
N TRP A 731 -20.49 18.92 1.66
CA TRP A 731 -19.31 18.57 2.43
C TRP A 731 -19.20 19.48 3.66
N TYR A 732 -18.95 18.89 4.82
CA TYR A 732 -18.97 19.56 6.12
C TYR A 732 -17.59 19.52 6.77
N SER A 733 -17.05 20.66 7.20
CA SER A 733 -15.74 20.68 7.88
C SER A 733 -15.82 19.98 9.25
N LEU A 734 -14.91 19.03 9.51
CA LEU A 734 -14.85 18.35 10.82
C LEU A 734 -14.20 19.19 11.92
N PHE A 735 -13.31 20.12 11.56
CA PHE A 735 -12.69 21.03 12.51
C PHE A 735 -13.59 22.22 12.83
N ASN A 736 -14.51 22.57 11.92
CA ASN A 736 -15.55 23.56 12.14
C ASN A 736 -16.86 23.16 11.45
N MET A 737 -17.71 22.43 12.17
CA MET A 737 -18.98 21.89 11.65
C MET A 737 -20.01 22.96 11.24
N THR A 738 -19.74 24.25 11.48
CA THR A 738 -20.58 25.35 10.98
C THR A 738 -20.31 25.70 9.51
N GLN A 739 -19.25 25.16 8.90
CA GLN A 739 -18.86 25.45 7.52
C GLN A 739 -19.28 24.34 6.56
N ILE A 740 -19.88 24.73 5.43
CA ILE A 740 -20.38 23.83 4.39
C ILE A 740 -19.80 24.24 3.02
N ILE A 741 -19.50 23.24 2.20
CA ILE A 741 -19.28 23.37 0.77
C ILE A 741 -20.33 22.52 0.06
N ALA A 742 -21.14 23.14 -0.80
CA ALA A 742 -22.09 22.41 -1.63
C ALA A 742 -21.83 22.72 -3.11
N SER A 743 -21.95 21.70 -3.95
CA SER A 743 -21.89 21.83 -5.41
C SER A 743 -22.72 20.74 -6.09
N LYS A 744 -23.52 21.09 -7.09
CA LYS A 744 -24.30 20.12 -7.87
C LYS A 744 -23.45 19.39 -8.91
N GLU A 745 -22.48 20.07 -9.51
CA GLU A 745 -21.63 19.54 -10.60
C GLU A 745 -20.22 19.15 -10.15
N GLY A 746 -19.89 19.42 -8.88
CA GLY A 746 -18.52 19.38 -8.38
C GLY A 746 -17.74 20.61 -8.82
N ARG A 747 -16.75 21.04 -8.02
CA ARG A 747 -15.94 22.23 -8.33
C ARG A 747 -14.65 22.26 -7.54
N TYR A 748 -13.68 23.03 -8.01
CA TYR A 748 -12.56 23.46 -7.18
C TYR A 748 -12.99 24.60 -6.26
N VAL A 749 -12.57 24.56 -5.00
CA VAL A 749 -12.78 25.60 -3.98
C VAL A 749 -11.41 25.95 -3.39
N THR A 750 -11.13 27.23 -3.19
CA THR A 750 -9.93 27.66 -2.47
C THR A 750 -10.25 27.72 -0.98
N LEU A 751 -9.55 26.91 -0.19
CA LEU A 751 -9.75 26.79 1.24
C LEU A 751 -8.64 27.54 1.98
N ASP A 752 -9.02 28.29 3.01
CA ASP A 752 -8.07 28.76 4.00
C ASP A 752 -7.35 27.56 4.64
N ALA A 753 -6.03 27.61 4.65
CA ALA A 753 -5.18 26.59 5.23
C ALA A 753 -3.94 27.25 5.85
N PRO A 754 -4.07 28.19 6.81
CA PRO A 754 -2.92 28.73 7.52
C PRO A 754 -2.16 27.59 8.20
N LEU A 755 -0.90 27.84 8.59
CA LEU A 755 -0.09 26.83 9.27
C LEU A 755 -0.82 26.27 10.50
N ASN A 756 -0.71 24.97 10.75
CA ASN A 756 -1.39 24.20 11.82
C ASN A 756 -2.89 23.94 11.58
N VAL A 757 -3.41 24.18 10.37
CA VAL A 757 -4.80 23.92 9.97
C VAL A 757 -4.81 22.96 8.79
N VAL A 758 -5.42 21.79 9.01
CA VAL A 758 -5.68 20.78 7.98
C VAL A 758 -7.16 20.79 7.60
N ASN A 759 -7.44 20.78 6.31
CA ASN A 759 -8.80 20.75 5.79
C ASN A 759 -9.30 19.31 5.69
N VAL A 760 -10.28 18.97 6.53
CA VAL A 760 -10.91 17.65 6.58
C VAL A 760 -12.42 17.80 6.52
N HIS A 761 -13.05 17.16 5.53
CA HIS A 761 -14.47 17.33 5.23
C HIS A 761 -15.22 16.01 5.18
N LEU A 762 -16.38 15.94 5.81
CA LEU A 762 -17.28 14.80 5.79
C LEU A 762 -18.36 14.99 4.74
N TYR A 763 -18.53 14.00 3.86
CA TYR A 763 -19.57 13.97 2.84
C TYR A 763 -20.97 13.84 3.47
N GLN A 764 -22.00 14.34 2.78
CA GLN A 764 -23.41 14.11 3.13
C GLN A 764 -23.76 12.62 3.23
N ASN A 765 -24.93 12.34 3.82
CA ASN A 765 -25.50 11.00 3.98
C ASN A 765 -24.64 10.03 4.81
N THR A 766 -23.77 10.58 5.67
CA THR A 766 -22.80 9.80 6.43
C THR A 766 -23.05 9.93 7.93
N ILE A 767 -22.92 8.83 8.67
CA ILE A 767 -22.85 8.81 10.13
C ILE A 767 -21.44 8.40 10.55
N LEU A 768 -20.71 9.33 11.15
CA LEU A 768 -19.33 9.13 11.58
C LEU A 768 -19.28 8.92 13.11
N PRO A 769 -18.93 7.72 13.60
CA PRO A 769 -18.66 7.50 15.01
C PRO A 769 -17.28 8.05 15.37
N MET A 770 -17.23 8.81 16.46
CA MET A 770 -16.01 9.38 17.03
C MET A 770 -15.97 9.14 18.53
N GLN A 771 -14.79 9.26 19.12
CA GLN A 771 -14.58 9.30 20.57
C GLN A 771 -13.98 10.65 20.98
N GLN A 772 -13.79 10.90 22.28
CA GLN A 772 -13.19 12.17 22.74
C GLN A 772 -11.69 12.27 22.40
N GLY A 773 -11.04 11.13 22.14
CA GLY A 773 -9.61 11.02 21.88
C GLY A 773 -8.80 10.87 23.17
N GLY A 774 -7.48 11.04 23.07
CA GLY A 774 -6.55 10.86 24.19
C GLY A 774 -5.10 11.00 23.73
N LEU A 775 -4.15 10.76 24.63
CA LEU A 775 -2.72 10.71 24.28
C LEU A 775 -2.26 9.30 23.90
N ILE A 776 -2.98 8.27 24.37
CA ILE A 776 -2.73 6.85 24.10
C ILE A 776 -4.03 6.22 23.60
N SER A 777 -3.97 5.35 22.59
CA SER A 777 -5.15 4.71 22.00
C SER A 777 -5.95 3.88 23.01
N LYS A 778 -5.27 3.20 23.94
CA LYS A 778 -5.88 2.42 25.04
C LYS A 778 -6.83 3.27 25.89
N GLU A 779 -6.45 4.52 26.19
CA GLU A 779 -7.29 5.46 26.94
C GLU A 779 -8.38 6.06 26.06
N ALA A 780 -8.02 6.49 24.84
CA ALA A 780 -8.96 7.07 23.88
C ALA A 780 -10.15 6.14 23.61
N ARG A 781 -9.88 4.83 23.48
CA ARG A 781 -10.86 3.76 23.27
C ARG A 781 -11.87 3.62 24.41
N MET A 782 -11.58 4.14 25.61
CA MET A 782 -12.50 4.09 26.75
C MET A 782 -13.34 5.36 26.93
N THR A 783 -13.10 6.40 26.14
CA THR A 783 -13.88 7.65 26.23
C THR A 783 -15.29 7.50 25.62
N PRO A 784 -16.25 8.34 26.02
CA PRO A 784 -17.59 8.33 25.43
C PRO A 784 -17.59 8.57 23.91
N PHE A 785 -18.59 8.01 23.24
CA PHE A 785 -18.79 8.18 21.80
C PHE A 785 -19.56 9.46 21.47
N SER A 786 -19.27 10.01 20.30
CA SER A 786 -20.12 11.00 19.63
C SER A 786 -20.41 10.57 18.20
N LEU A 787 -21.60 10.89 17.68
CA LEU A 787 -21.96 10.64 16.29
C LEU A 787 -22.11 11.95 15.53
N VAL A 788 -21.51 12.04 14.35
CA VAL A 788 -21.71 13.15 13.40
C VAL A 788 -22.55 12.64 12.24
N VAL A 789 -23.77 13.16 12.10
CA VAL A 789 -24.75 12.76 11.08
C VAL A 789 -24.86 13.89 10.07
N THR A 790 -24.61 13.61 8.79
CA THR A 790 -24.68 14.59 7.72
C THR A 790 -25.81 14.28 6.74
N PHE A 791 -26.53 15.31 6.31
CA PHE A 791 -27.52 15.24 5.24
C PHE A 791 -27.13 16.19 4.10
N PRO A 792 -27.80 16.14 2.93
CA PRO A 792 -27.63 17.16 1.90
C PRO A 792 -28.06 18.52 2.44
N ALA A 793 -27.30 19.57 2.14
CA ALA A 793 -27.49 20.90 2.69
C ALA A 793 -28.90 21.45 2.39
N GLY A 794 -29.66 21.78 3.45
CA GLY A 794 -31.01 22.34 3.35
C GLY A 794 -32.08 21.33 2.95
N THR A 795 -31.83 20.03 3.15
CA THR A 795 -32.83 19.01 2.82
C THR A 795 -33.97 18.95 3.82
N THR A 796 -35.16 18.59 3.33
CA THR A 796 -36.34 18.23 4.13
C THR A 796 -36.62 16.73 4.11
N GLU A 797 -35.92 15.98 3.26
CA GLU A 797 -35.98 14.52 3.12
C GLU A 797 -34.58 13.96 2.84
N GLY A 798 -34.17 12.91 3.55
CA GLY A 798 -32.86 12.33 3.32
C GLY A 798 -32.56 11.16 4.24
N GLU A 799 -31.55 10.37 3.86
CA GLU A 799 -31.06 9.23 4.61
C GLU A 799 -29.55 9.36 4.83
N ALA A 800 -29.08 8.94 6.00
CA ALA A 800 -27.67 8.84 6.34
C ALA A 800 -27.39 7.46 6.93
N LYS A 801 -26.20 6.92 6.65
CA LYS A 801 -25.76 5.61 7.16
C LYS A 801 -24.32 5.69 7.67
N GLY A 802 -24.01 4.81 8.62
CA GLY A 802 -22.66 4.59 9.11
C GLY A 802 -22.60 3.28 9.86
N ASN A 803 -21.40 2.87 10.25
CA ASN A 803 -21.19 1.64 10.99
C ASN A 803 -20.06 1.78 12.01
N LEU A 804 -20.01 0.84 12.94
CA LEU A 804 -18.99 0.75 13.97
C LEU A 804 -18.70 -0.71 14.30
N PHE A 805 -17.43 -1.09 14.20
CA PHE A 805 -16.92 -2.38 14.68
C PHE A 805 -16.12 -2.21 15.96
N LEU A 806 -16.39 -3.08 16.94
CA LEU A 806 -15.73 -3.09 18.25
C LEU A 806 -15.34 -4.53 18.59
N ASP A 807 -14.11 -4.77 19.05
CA ASP A 807 -13.67 -6.05 19.60
C ASP A 807 -12.66 -5.87 20.75
N GLU A 808 -12.06 -6.96 21.20
CA GLU A 808 -11.01 -7.02 22.23
C GLU A 808 -9.61 -6.54 21.77
N ASP A 809 -9.51 -5.78 20.67
CA ASP A 809 -8.24 -5.27 20.09
C ASP A 809 -7.31 -6.37 19.56
N GLU A 810 -6.65 -7.11 20.45
CA GLU A 810 -5.51 -7.97 20.09
C GLU A 810 -5.89 -9.43 19.84
N LEU A 811 -7.18 -9.79 19.78
CA LEU A 811 -7.59 -11.15 19.37
C LEU A 811 -7.17 -11.42 17.92
N PRO A 812 -6.55 -12.58 17.61
CA PRO A 812 -6.05 -12.86 16.26
C PRO A 812 -7.11 -12.74 15.17
N ASP A 813 -8.29 -13.29 15.43
CA ASP A 813 -9.41 -13.23 14.49
C ASP A 813 -10.23 -11.95 14.70
N MET A 814 -10.42 -11.17 13.64
CA MET A 814 -11.31 -10.00 13.62
C MET A 814 -12.65 -10.38 12.99
N LYS A 815 -13.55 -10.98 13.80
CA LYS A 815 -14.84 -11.51 13.31
C LYS A 815 -15.97 -11.36 14.34
N LEU A 816 -17.20 -11.48 13.85
CA LEU A 816 -18.42 -11.56 14.67
C LEU A 816 -18.71 -12.98 15.14
N GLY A 817 -19.58 -13.12 16.15
CA GLY A 817 -20.11 -14.40 16.63
C GLY A 817 -19.22 -15.16 17.63
N ASN A 818 -18.10 -14.58 18.07
CA ASN A 818 -17.23 -15.19 19.09
C ASN A 818 -17.51 -14.68 20.52
N GLY A 819 -18.46 -13.76 20.70
CA GLY A 819 -18.78 -13.13 21.99
C GLY A 819 -17.83 -12.01 22.45
N TYR A 820 -16.81 -11.69 21.65
CA TYR A 820 -15.76 -10.69 21.94
C TYR A 820 -15.77 -9.51 20.95
N SER A 821 -16.85 -9.36 20.20
CA SER A 821 -17.03 -8.28 19.24
C SER A 821 -18.48 -7.83 19.16
N THR A 822 -18.70 -6.61 18.68
CA THR A 822 -20.00 -5.99 18.43
C THR A 822 -19.93 -5.25 17.11
N TYR A 823 -20.97 -5.39 16.28
CA TYR A 823 -21.15 -4.60 15.06
C TYR A 823 -22.42 -3.78 15.16
N ILE A 824 -22.35 -2.53 14.71
CA ILE A 824 -23.46 -1.59 14.84
C ILE A 824 -23.65 -0.90 13.51
N ASP A 825 -24.85 -1.00 12.97
CA ASP A 825 -25.31 -0.16 11.88
C ASP A 825 -26.05 1.05 12.45
N PHE A 826 -25.66 2.24 12.00
CA PHE A 826 -26.34 3.48 12.32
C PHE A 826 -27.13 3.98 11.12
N TYR A 827 -28.30 4.53 11.41
CA TYR A 827 -29.19 5.10 10.42
C TYR A 827 -29.69 6.46 10.87
N GLY A 828 -29.90 7.34 9.90
CA GLY A 828 -30.46 8.66 10.10
C GLY A 828 -31.46 8.96 8.99
N THR A 829 -32.60 9.54 9.34
CA THR A 829 -33.60 9.99 8.36
C THR A 829 -34.11 11.37 8.70
N ILE A 830 -34.45 12.14 7.67
CA ILE A 830 -35.32 13.30 7.79
C ILE A 830 -36.53 13.04 6.89
N THR A 831 -37.74 13.26 7.42
CA THR A 831 -38.98 13.15 6.63
C THR A 831 -39.98 14.17 7.10
N LYS A 832 -40.32 15.15 6.25
CA LYS A 832 -41.31 16.20 6.53
C LYS A 832 -41.03 16.93 7.86
N GLY A 833 -39.75 17.28 8.10
CA GLY A 833 -39.31 17.96 9.32
C GLY A 833 -39.11 17.05 10.54
N ASN A 834 -39.44 15.75 10.48
CA ASN A 834 -39.09 14.81 11.55
C ASN A 834 -37.69 14.24 11.29
N ALA A 835 -36.76 14.46 12.20
CA ALA A 835 -35.44 13.85 12.15
C ALA A 835 -35.38 12.68 13.14
N LYS A 836 -34.72 11.59 12.73
CA LYS A 836 -34.55 10.38 13.53
C LYS A 836 -33.17 9.80 13.30
N VAL A 837 -32.49 9.39 14.37
CA VAL A 837 -31.23 8.65 14.35
C VAL A 837 -31.42 7.38 15.18
N TRP A 838 -31.06 6.22 14.66
CA TRP A 838 -31.21 4.95 15.37
C TRP A 838 -30.08 3.97 15.05
N SER A 839 -29.99 2.90 15.83
CA SER A 839 -29.02 1.83 15.63
C SER A 839 -29.65 0.44 15.53
N GLU A 840 -28.96 -0.43 14.82
CA GLU A 840 -29.16 -1.88 14.84
C GLU A 840 -27.86 -2.54 15.30
N VAL A 841 -27.90 -3.21 16.46
CA VAL A 841 -26.74 -3.81 17.13
C VAL A 841 -26.74 -5.31 16.96
N GLN A 842 -25.62 -5.84 16.48
CA GLN A 842 -25.31 -7.27 16.39
C GLN A 842 -24.24 -7.62 17.44
N GLU A 843 -24.39 -8.76 18.11
CA GLU A 843 -23.47 -9.23 19.16
C GLU A 843 -23.25 -8.21 20.30
N SER A 844 -24.34 -7.83 20.98
CA SER A 844 -24.35 -6.73 21.97
C SER A 844 -23.54 -6.98 23.24
N THR A 845 -23.29 -8.23 23.62
CA THR A 845 -22.69 -8.63 24.90
C THR A 845 -21.35 -7.93 25.15
N PHE A 846 -20.50 -7.85 24.12
CA PHE A 846 -19.16 -7.27 24.23
C PHE A 846 -19.22 -5.76 24.56
N ALA A 847 -19.88 -4.96 23.72
CA ALA A 847 -20.02 -3.53 23.94
C ALA A 847 -20.74 -3.18 25.25
N LEU A 848 -21.74 -3.98 25.66
CA LEU A 848 -22.43 -3.84 26.95
C LEU A 848 -21.49 -4.05 28.13
N GLY A 849 -20.66 -5.09 28.09
CA GLY A 849 -19.67 -5.38 29.14
C GLY A 849 -18.61 -4.30 29.30
N ARG A 850 -18.34 -3.50 28.24
CA ARG A 850 -17.41 -2.37 28.27
C ARG A 850 -18.02 -1.07 28.79
N GLY A 851 -19.35 -0.96 28.86
CA GLY A 851 -20.03 0.24 29.36
C GLY A 851 -19.93 1.46 28.44
N TRP A 852 -19.61 1.25 27.16
CA TRP A 852 -19.55 2.34 26.19
C TRP A 852 -20.92 2.97 25.96
N HIS A 853 -20.95 4.30 25.92
CA HIS A 853 -22.15 5.08 25.67
C HIS A 853 -21.86 6.26 24.73
N ILE A 854 -22.92 6.74 24.09
CA ILE A 854 -22.93 7.93 23.25
C ILE A 854 -23.31 9.11 24.14
N GLU A 855 -22.45 10.13 24.19
CA GLU A 855 -22.68 11.36 24.97
C GLU A 855 -23.23 12.51 24.12
N LYS A 856 -23.01 12.47 22.81
CA LYS A 856 -23.33 13.56 21.89
C LYS A 856 -23.70 13.06 20.51
N ILE A 857 -24.73 13.67 19.91
CA ILE A 857 -25.05 13.53 18.50
C ILE A 857 -25.11 14.92 17.87
N SER A 858 -24.36 15.11 16.78
CA SER A 858 -24.35 16.33 15.98
C SER A 858 -24.96 16.02 14.61
N VAL A 859 -26.06 16.69 14.25
CA VAL A 859 -26.76 16.49 12.98
C VAL A 859 -26.67 17.74 12.12
N LEU A 860 -26.14 17.62 10.91
CA LEU A 860 -25.75 18.72 10.03
C LEU A 860 -26.56 18.70 8.73
N GLY A 861 -26.74 19.87 8.12
CA GLY A 861 -27.39 20.02 6.82
C GLY A 861 -28.90 20.22 6.86
N LEU A 862 -29.47 20.49 8.04
CA LEU A 862 -30.92 20.59 8.22
C LEU A 862 -31.46 21.93 7.71
N ASP A 863 -32.69 21.92 7.19
CA ASP A 863 -33.43 23.16 6.91
C ASP A 863 -33.70 23.94 8.22
N GLY A 864 -33.32 25.22 8.24
CA GLY A 864 -33.35 26.11 9.40
C GLY A 864 -34.64 26.90 9.57
N SER A 865 -35.74 26.42 8.99
CA SER A 865 -37.01 27.16 8.89
C SER A 865 -37.91 27.08 10.13
N GLY A 866 -37.52 26.32 11.18
CA GLY A 866 -38.23 26.30 12.46
C GLY A 866 -37.39 25.82 13.66
N GLU A 867 -37.94 26.00 14.87
CA GLU A 867 -37.31 25.57 16.13
C GLU A 867 -37.48 24.07 16.36
N ALA A 868 -36.44 23.41 16.87
CA ALA A 868 -36.54 22.00 17.23
C ALA A 868 -37.43 21.83 18.48
N SER A 869 -38.43 20.95 18.40
CA SER A 869 -39.35 20.62 19.49
C SER A 869 -39.50 19.10 19.64
N SER A 870 -40.01 18.67 20.80
CA SER A 870 -40.33 17.26 21.12
C SER A 870 -39.21 16.25 20.88
N LEU A 871 -38.10 16.37 21.62
CA LEU A 871 -37.04 15.35 21.63
C LEU A 871 -37.52 14.09 22.35
N GLU A 872 -37.41 12.94 21.68
CA GLU A 872 -37.75 11.62 22.19
C GLU A 872 -36.54 10.69 22.12
N ILE A 873 -36.36 9.88 23.16
CA ILE A 873 -35.37 8.80 23.23
C ILE A 873 -36.11 7.50 23.52
N ASP A 874 -36.00 6.53 22.61
CA ASP A 874 -36.70 5.24 22.64
C ASP A 874 -38.23 5.40 22.85
N GLY A 875 -38.80 6.44 22.23
CA GLY A 875 -40.22 6.79 22.31
C GLY A 875 -40.64 7.54 23.58
N ASN A 876 -39.71 7.86 24.48
CA ASN A 876 -39.99 8.63 25.69
C ASN A 876 -39.58 10.09 25.51
N ALA A 877 -40.50 11.02 25.81
CA ALA A 877 -40.23 12.46 25.75
C ALA A 877 -39.20 12.88 26.81
N VAL A 878 -38.23 13.68 26.39
CA VAL A 878 -37.23 14.27 27.29
C VAL A 878 -37.85 15.46 28.04
N THR A 879 -37.91 15.40 29.37
CA THR A 879 -38.49 16.45 30.22
C THR A 879 -37.45 17.49 30.66
N GLY A 880 -37.92 18.66 31.13
CA GLY A 880 -37.10 19.83 31.47
C GLY A 880 -36.09 19.66 32.61
N ASP A 881 -36.19 18.58 33.41
CA ASP A 881 -35.24 18.24 34.49
C ASP A 881 -34.08 17.33 34.03
N SER A 882 -33.95 17.07 32.72
CA SER A 882 -32.87 16.22 32.19
C SER A 882 -31.56 16.99 31.95
N ASN A 883 -30.43 16.28 32.04
CA ASN A 883 -29.11 16.82 31.65
C ASN A 883 -28.94 16.95 30.13
N ILE A 884 -29.96 16.57 29.34
CA ILE A 884 -29.91 16.54 27.90
C ILE A 884 -30.21 17.93 27.35
N LYS A 885 -29.30 18.47 26.55
CA LYS A 885 -29.44 19.81 25.94
C LYS A 885 -29.38 19.71 24.44
N MET A 886 -30.26 20.45 23.78
CA MET A 886 -30.35 20.56 22.34
C MET A 886 -30.01 21.99 21.92
N ASN A 887 -28.96 22.13 21.13
CA ASN A 887 -28.48 23.43 20.64
C ASN A 887 -28.60 23.49 19.11
N ILE A 888 -29.08 24.63 18.60
CA ILE A 888 -29.20 24.88 17.16
C ILE A 888 -28.19 25.97 16.78
N THR A 889 -27.38 25.70 15.77
CA THR A 889 -26.38 26.64 15.26
C THR A 889 -26.55 26.79 13.75
N GLU A 890 -26.52 28.02 13.25
CA GLU A 890 -26.56 28.29 11.81
C GLU A 890 -25.26 27.86 11.13
N GLN A 891 -25.39 27.21 9.98
CA GLN A 891 -24.27 26.82 9.13
C GLN A 891 -24.14 27.79 7.95
N LYS A 892 -22.89 28.04 7.54
CA LYS A 892 -22.54 29.01 6.50
C LYS A 892 -21.84 28.30 5.35
N PHE A 893 -22.18 28.71 4.13
CA PHE A 893 -21.43 28.33 2.94
C PHE A 893 -20.10 29.07 2.88
N LEU A 894 -19.02 28.36 2.55
CA LEU A 894 -17.68 28.95 2.40
C LEU A 894 -17.53 29.83 1.14
N GLU A 895 -18.34 29.59 0.12
CA GLU A 895 -18.46 30.47 -1.05
C GLU A 895 -19.95 30.69 -1.36
N GLU A 896 -20.32 31.88 -1.84
CA GLU A 896 -21.70 32.16 -2.26
C GLU A 896 -22.07 31.28 -3.47
N LEU A 897 -23.24 30.61 -3.39
CA LEU A 897 -23.82 29.95 -4.56
C LEU A 897 -24.28 31.05 -5.52
N ASP A 898 -23.79 31.03 -6.76
CA ASP A 898 -24.12 32.01 -7.82
C ASP A 898 -25.56 31.87 -8.36
N ASP A 899 -26.38 31.01 -7.75
CA ASP A 899 -27.78 30.79 -8.13
C ASP A 899 -28.68 31.69 -7.26
N GLY A 900 -29.31 32.69 -7.90
CA GLY A 900 -30.22 33.67 -7.31
C GLY A 900 -31.54 33.13 -6.72
N GLU A 901 -31.52 31.97 -6.05
CA GLU A 901 -32.61 31.47 -5.23
C GLU A 901 -32.46 31.92 -3.76
N ASP A 902 -33.58 32.23 -3.10
CA ASP A 902 -33.63 32.63 -1.70
C ASP A 902 -32.72 31.75 -0.82
N LYS A 903 -31.70 32.34 -0.19
CA LYS A 903 -30.74 31.64 0.69
C LYS A 903 -31.51 30.91 1.80
N LYS A 904 -31.77 29.61 1.63
CA LYS A 904 -32.34 28.77 2.68
C LYS A 904 -31.37 28.76 3.86
N LYS A 905 -31.87 29.12 5.04
CA LYS A 905 -31.11 29.02 6.28
C LYS A 905 -30.83 27.54 6.56
N ILE A 906 -29.57 27.18 6.78
CA ILE A 906 -29.18 25.81 7.11
C ILE A 906 -28.68 25.79 8.54
N VAL A 907 -29.02 24.74 9.29
CA VAL A 907 -28.66 24.61 10.69
C VAL A 907 -28.05 23.24 10.99
N MET A 908 -27.18 23.22 11.99
CA MET A 908 -26.77 22.02 12.69
C MET A 908 -27.44 21.96 14.06
N ILE A 909 -27.72 20.75 14.52
CA ILE A 909 -28.30 20.46 15.83
C ILE A 909 -27.32 19.60 16.61
N GLU A 910 -27.00 20.01 17.83
CA GLU A 910 -26.22 19.20 18.78
C GLU A 910 -27.10 18.79 19.95
N ILE A 911 -27.21 17.48 20.17
CA ILE A 911 -27.85 16.87 21.34
C ILE A 911 -26.72 16.37 22.26
N LYS A 912 -26.59 16.96 23.45
CA LYS A 912 -25.50 16.70 24.42
C LYS A 912 -26.07 16.16 25.73
N GLY A 913 -25.22 15.49 26.52
CA GLY A 913 -25.60 14.94 27.82
C GLY A 913 -26.30 13.58 27.73
N LEU A 914 -26.14 12.90 26.59
CA LEU A 914 -26.69 11.56 26.37
C LEU A 914 -25.92 10.52 27.21
N THR A 915 -26.60 9.42 27.53
CA THR A 915 -26.01 8.24 28.20
C THR A 915 -26.45 6.95 27.51
N VAL A 916 -26.71 7.04 26.20
CA VAL A 916 -27.26 5.95 25.39
C VAL A 916 -26.19 4.89 25.19
N SER A 917 -26.45 3.65 25.62
CA SER A 917 -25.48 2.57 25.48
C SER A 917 -25.21 2.25 24.01
N VAL A 918 -23.94 2.13 23.63
CA VAL A 918 -23.51 1.73 22.29
C VAL A 918 -23.90 0.27 21.99
N GLY A 919 -23.97 -0.58 23.02
CA GLY A 919 -24.34 -1.98 22.90
C GLY A 919 -25.85 -2.26 22.84
N LYS A 920 -26.72 -1.24 22.76
CA LYS A 920 -28.17 -1.43 22.63
C LYS A 920 -28.69 -0.70 21.40
N ASN A 921 -29.73 -1.27 20.79
CA ASN A 921 -30.55 -0.51 19.85
C ASN A 921 -31.09 0.72 20.56
N PHE A 922 -30.97 1.88 19.91
CA PHE A 922 -31.60 3.11 20.36
C PHE A 922 -32.32 3.77 19.20
N ALA A 923 -33.26 4.66 19.51
CA ALA A 923 -33.84 5.60 18.56
C ALA A 923 -33.99 6.98 19.21
N ILE A 924 -33.44 8.01 18.57
CA ILE A 924 -33.56 9.41 19.00
C ILE A 924 -34.26 10.17 17.87
N SER A 925 -35.36 10.86 18.20
CA SER A 925 -36.13 11.64 17.22
C SER A 925 -36.56 12.99 17.74
N TRP A 926 -36.73 13.95 16.84
CA TRP A 926 -37.24 15.29 17.15
C TRP A 926 -37.95 15.89 15.93
N LYS A 927 -38.75 16.93 16.19
CA LYS A 927 -39.45 17.69 15.14
C LYS A 927 -38.75 19.01 14.90
N MET A 928 -38.48 19.33 13.65
CA MET A 928 -38.16 20.67 13.19
C MET A 928 -39.48 21.45 13.06
N GLY A 929 -39.58 22.62 13.67
CA GLY A 929 -40.77 23.47 13.58
C GLY A 929 -41.12 23.81 12.14
N ASN A 930 -42.40 24.02 11.86
CA ASN A 930 -42.85 24.53 10.56
C ASN A 930 -42.52 26.03 10.45
N LYS A 931 -42.32 26.53 9.21
CA LYS A 931 -42.37 27.98 8.93
C LYS A 931 -43.64 28.55 9.57
N ILE A 932 -43.47 29.50 10.50
CA ILE A 932 -44.56 30.34 11.00
C ILE A 932 -44.97 31.32 9.89
#